data_AF-A0A522SGM8-F1
#
_entry.id   AF-A0A522SGM8-F1
#
_cell.length_a   1.000
_cell.length_b   1.000
_cell.length_c   1.000
_cell.angle_alpha   90.00
_cell.angle_beta   90.00
_cell.angle_gamma   90.00
#
_symmetry.space_group_name_H-M   'P 1'
#
loop_
_entity.id
_entity.type
_entity.pdbx_description
1 polymer ?
#
loop_
_entity_poly.entity_id
_entity_poly.type
_entity_poly.pdbx_seq_one_letter_code
_entity_poly.pdbx_strand_id
1 'polypeptide(L)'
;MKKLYTSMWILIFLFFSFHFAVAQTNTNPWIIKADKIDPSDYYGITVANGMIGIVSSPQPLTVKAVVLNGAYDLYGRGMVSNIMEVFDFLNMTLDVDGERVTAANISNMRQSLNMKKAVFTSSFDFKDKATVTYSYMALRQLPYTALVNVTIHAKKDITVIPASVMQAPDMLRDVQNYYNEIDRPQALIRLLTSTAKSPTGKLLIAASNCFIFPEKHGEEPQVIHEMWDNNMHSMKFYKHLKAGENYSFSVAGSILSSANDPDPLNSAERLTIYAALQGKDQLLNAHYAAWDSLWKSDIQIEGDPDAQLAVHSAMYHLYSFVRAGTAYSISPMGLSGLGYNGHIFWDADLWMFPAILELHPALAKSMIEYRYERLQAAERNAFSHGFKGAMYPWESAETGDEETPVWALSGPFEHHITADVAIAAWNYFCVTQDTPWLKEKGYPILKETADFWASRVQRNGPGHYDIDNVVAADEWAENVDNNAFTNAAAITNLRDAVKAAAIVGAAPDPDWTVVADNIPILKFPDGVTKEFAAYHGEPIKQADVNLLAYPLNFITDTAQIRKDLLYYEPRIGNGPAMSYSVLSLLYERSGNSEKAYSLFHRSYQPNEVPPFNVLAETAGGTNPYFATGAGGMLQAVLNGFGGLEITDHGIEQLKPKLPKAWNQLTITGVGKEKKTYVVRK
;
A
#
# COMPACT_ATOMS: atom_id res chain seq x y z
N MET A 1 -69.88 4.21 -20.49
CA MET A 1 -69.51 3.77 -19.12
C MET A 1 -68.43 2.71 -19.24
N LYS A 2 -67.30 2.93 -18.55
CA LYS A 2 -66.00 2.28 -18.75
C LYS A 2 -66.07 0.74 -18.65
N LYS A 3 -65.52 0.05 -19.66
CA LYS A 3 -65.34 -1.41 -19.71
C LYS A 3 -64.00 -1.80 -19.08
N LEU A 4 -64.06 -2.85 -18.25
CA LEU A 4 -62.95 -3.65 -17.74
C LEU A 4 -62.00 -4.08 -18.87
N TYR A 5 -60.70 -3.95 -18.63
CA TYR A 5 -59.68 -4.81 -19.23
C TYR A 5 -58.66 -5.20 -18.16
N THR A 6 -58.58 -6.52 -17.97
CA THR A 6 -57.55 -7.30 -17.30
C THR A 6 -56.18 -7.10 -17.95
N SER A 7 -55.13 -6.93 -17.16
CA SER A 7 -53.74 -7.13 -17.60
C SER A 7 -52.93 -7.91 -16.58
N MET A 8 -52.23 -8.87 -17.16
CA MET A 8 -51.48 -10.01 -16.66
C MET A 8 -50.15 -9.58 -16.01
N TRP A 9 -49.84 -10.09 -14.82
CA TRP A 9 -48.52 -9.96 -14.20
C TRP A 9 -47.59 -11.03 -14.76
N ILE A 10 -46.51 -10.62 -15.43
CA ILE A 10 -45.40 -11.49 -15.83
C ILE A 10 -44.32 -11.38 -14.74
N LEU A 11 -44.12 -12.46 -13.99
CA LEU A 11 -42.97 -12.65 -13.10
C LEU A 11 -41.73 -12.96 -13.95
N ILE A 12 -40.76 -12.05 -13.96
CA ILE A 12 -39.41 -12.30 -14.48
C ILE A 12 -38.57 -12.85 -13.32
N PHE A 13 -38.27 -14.14 -13.36
CA PHE A 13 -37.26 -14.75 -12.50
C PHE A 13 -35.87 -14.42 -13.08
N LEU A 14 -35.13 -13.53 -12.40
CA LEU A 14 -33.70 -13.33 -12.63
C LEU A 14 -32.94 -14.49 -11.96
N PHE A 15 -32.42 -15.42 -12.75
CA PHE A 15 -31.43 -16.39 -12.31
C PHE A 15 -30.09 -15.68 -12.13
N PHE A 16 -29.66 -15.49 -10.88
CA PHE A 16 -28.27 -15.19 -10.56
C PHE A 16 -27.42 -16.45 -10.81
N SER A 17 -26.80 -16.53 -11.98
CA SER A 17 -25.75 -17.51 -12.26
C SER A 17 -24.44 -17.06 -11.59
N PHE A 18 -24.17 -17.61 -10.39
CA PHE A 18 -22.85 -17.59 -9.78
C PHE A 18 -21.84 -18.24 -10.75
N HIS A 19 -21.02 -17.42 -11.40
CA HIS A 19 -19.82 -17.92 -12.06
C HIS A 19 -18.81 -18.25 -10.96
N PHE A 20 -18.68 -19.54 -10.64
CA PHE A 20 -17.49 -20.02 -9.96
C PHE A 20 -16.29 -19.73 -10.86
N ALA A 21 -15.44 -18.79 -10.47
CA ALA A 21 -14.13 -18.64 -11.06
C ALA A 21 -13.40 -19.99 -10.90
N VAL A 22 -12.98 -20.57 -12.02
CA VAL A 22 -12.16 -21.77 -12.00
C VAL A 22 -10.83 -21.38 -11.38
N ALA A 23 -10.57 -21.85 -10.16
CA ALA A 23 -9.29 -21.68 -9.50
C ALA A 23 -8.18 -22.21 -10.43
N GLN A 24 -7.35 -21.30 -10.96
CA GLN A 24 -6.06 -21.71 -11.50
C GLN A 24 -5.27 -22.25 -10.31
N THR A 25 -5.09 -23.56 -10.21
CA THR A 25 -4.26 -24.17 -9.16
C THR A 25 -2.82 -23.72 -9.37
N ASN A 26 -2.49 -22.58 -8.79
CA ASN A 26 -1.17 -22.02 -8.84
C ASN A 26 -0.27 -22.81 -7.88
N THR A 27 0.44 -23.79 -8.45
CA THR A 27 1.29 -24.71 -7.66
C THR A 27 2.46 -24.03 -6.94
N ASN A 28 2.78 -22.76 -7.26
CA ASN A 28 3.83 -22.00 -6.59
C ASN A 28 3.22 -20.79 -5.86
N PRO A 29 3.18 -20.79 -4.51
CA PRO A 29 2.57 -19.71 -3.72
C PRO A 29 3.34 -18.37 -3.78
N TRP A 30 4.44 -18.29 -4.54
CA TRP A 30 5.26 -17.08 -4.69
C TRP A 30 5.07 -16.37 -6.04
N ILE A 31 4.32 -16.94 -6.98
CA ILE A 31 4.24 -16.40 -8.34
C ILE A 31 2.79 -16.15 -8.72
N ILE A 32 2.34 -14.90 -8.77
CA ILE A 32 1.02 -14.57 -9.34
C ILE A 32 1.16 -14.58 -10.87
N LYS A 33 0.20 -15.18 -11.59
CA LYS A 33 0.25 -15.35 -13.06
C LYS A 33 -0.99 -14.80 -13.74
N ALA A 34 -0.79 -14.30 -14.95
CA ALA A 34 -1.81 -13.89 -15.89
C ALA A 34 -1.49 -14.49 -17.26
N ASP A 35 -2.21 -15.55 -17.64
CA ASP A 35 -2.00 -16.27 -18.91
C ASP A 35 -2.87 -15.75 -20.07
N LYS A 36 -3.87 -14.93 -19.75
CA LYS A 36 -4.78 -14.30 -20.71
C LYS A 36 -4.86 -12.81 -20.37
N ILE A 37 -4.42 -11.98 -21.30
CA ILE A 37 -4.41 -10.53 -21.13
C ILE A 37 -5.58 -9.96 -21.92
N ASP A 38 -6.54 -9.39 -21.20
CA ASP A 38 -7.63 -8.59 -21.77
C ASP A 38 -7.38 -7.12 -21.42
N PRO A 39 -6.98 -6.27 -22.38
CA PRO A 39 -6.73 -4.85 -22.12
C PRO A 39 -7.95 -4.08 -21.58
N SER A 40 -9.17 -4.57 -21.81
CA SER A 40 -10.39 -3.92 -21.33
C SER A 40 -10.74 -4.25 -19.88
N ASP A 41 -10.13 -5.30 -19.33
CA ASP A 41 -10.33 -5.80 -17.96
C ASP A 41 -8.97 -6.10 -17.31
N TYR A 42 -8.10 -5.07 -17.31
CA TYR A 42 -6.72 -5.17 -16.83
C TYR A 42 -6.45 -4.22 -15.66
N TYR A 43 -6.30 -4.81 -14.48
CA TYR A 43 -5.87 -4.11 -13.27
C TYR A 43 -4.41 -4.46 -13.01
N GLY A 44 -3.52 -3.49 -13.28
CA GLY A 44 -2.08 -3.72 -13.26
C GLY A 44 -1.56 -4.04 -11.86
N ILE A 45 -0.88 -5.18 -11.73
CA ILE A 45 -0.08 -5.47 -10.53
C ILE A 45 1.16 -4.58 -10.47
N THR A 46 1.61 -4.26 -9.27
CA THR A 46 2.68 -3.28 -9.01
C THR A 46 3.98 -3.96 -8.57
N VAL A 47 5.11 -3.46 -9.07
CA VAL A 47 6.42 -3.66 -8.44
C VAL A 47 6.90 -2.35 -7.84
N ALA A 48 7.32 -2.39 -6.58
CA ALA A 48 7.71 -1.20 -5.86
C ALA A 48 8.86 -1.46 -4.87
N ASN A 49 9.48 -0.38 -4.40
CA ASN A 49 10.59 -0.45 -3.46
C ASN A 49 10.47 0.59 -2.31
N GLY A 50 9.30 1.16 -2.09
CA GLY A 50 8.99 2.20 -1.12
C GLY A 50 9.28 3.63 -1.59
N MET A 51 9.93 3.79 -2.76
CA MET A 51 10.17 5.08 -3.39
C MET A 51 9.58 5.14 -4.80
N ILE A 52 9.77 4.10 -5.60
CA ILE A 52 9.21 3.97 -6.94
C ILE A 52 8.14 2.89 -6.91
N GLY A 53 6.96 3.19 -7.45
CA GLY A 53 5.95 2.21 -7.83
C GLY A 53 5.84 2.12 -9.36
N ILE A 54 5.85 0.91 -9.90
CA ILE A 54 5.75 0.64 -11.34
C ILE A 54 4.53 -0.25 -11.56
N VAL A 55 3.52 0.28 -12.24
CA VAL A 55 2.25 -0.41 -12.50
C VAL A 55 2.34 -1.11 -13.85
N SER A 56 2.01 -2.40 -13.88
CA SER A 56 2.09 -3.18 -15.13
C SER A 56 1.05 -2.75 -16.17
N SER A 57 1.35 -3.03 -17.43
CA SER A 57 0.55 -2.67 -18.61
C SER A 57 0.07 -3.91 -19.36
N PRO A 58 -1.13 -3.91 -19.97
CA PRO A 58 -1.54 -4.94 -20.91
C PRO A 58 -0.79 -4.85 -22.25
N GLN A 59 -0.13 -3.72 -22.53
CA GLN A 59 0.65 -3.53 -23.75
C GLN A 59 2.06 -4.12 -23.58
N PRO A 60 2.61 -4.80 -24.62
CA PRO A 60 3.95 -5.37 -24.53
C PRO A 60 5.01 -4.27 -24.40
N LEU A 61 6.04 -4.54 -23.60
CA LEU A 61 7.24 -3.70 -23.44
C LEU A 61 6.99 -2.31 -22.83
N THR A 62 5.81 -2.07 -22.24
CA THR A 62 5.50 -0.82 -21.55
C THR A 62 5.08 -1.03 -20.11
N VAL A 63 5.08 0.06 -19.35
CA VAL A 63 4.44 0.18 -18.04
C VAL A 63 3.21 1.08 -18.18
N LYS A 64 2.25 0.94 -17.27
CA LYS A 64 1.03 1.77 -17.26
C LYS A 64 1.31 3.13 -16.65
N ALA A 65 2.07 3.14 -15.56
CA ALA A 65 2.44 4.34 -14.82
C ALA A 65 3.68 4.07 -13.96
N VAL A 66 4.44 5.13 -13.71
CA VAL A 66 5.48 5.19 -12.68
C VAL A 66 5.09 6.24 -11.64
N VAL A 67 4.97 5.84 -10.38
CA VAL A 67 4.64 6.72 -9.25
C VAL A 67 5.88 6.97 -8.41
N LEU A 68 6.14 8.22 -8.04
CA LEU A 68 7.29 8.61 -7.20
C LEU A 68 6.82 9.06 -5.81
N ASN A 69 7.21 8.31 -4.79
CA ASN A 69 6.88 8.61 -3.40
C ASN A 69 7.52 9.92 -2.93
N GLY A 70 6.76 10.69 -2.14
CA GLY A 70 7.17 12.01 -1.66
C GLY A 70 7.02 13.15 -2.67
N ALA A 71 6.71 12.88 -3.95
CA ALA A 71 6.45 13.92 -4.94
C ALA A 71 4.93 14.18 -5.02
N TYR A 72 4.49 15.31 -4.46
CA TYR A 72 3.09 15.74 -4.47
C TYR A 72 2.93 17.10 -5.14
N ASP A 73 1.87 17.25 -5.93
CA ASP A 73 1.48 18.55 -6.51
C ASP A 73 -0.03 18.65 -6.76
N LEU A 74 -0.54 19.85 -7.02
CA LEU A 74 -1.94 20.07 -7.36
C LEU A 74 -2.16 19.76 -8.84
N TYR A 75 -2.91 18.69 -9.13
CA TYR A 75 -3.39 18.38 -10.47
C TYR A 75 -4.61 17.45 -10.44
N GLY A 76 -5.18 17.14 -11.61
CA GLY A 76 -6.38 16.30 -11.70
C GLY A 76 -7.58 16.96 -11.01
N ARG A 77 -7.99 16.44 -9.85
CA ARG A 77 -9.15 16.97 -9.08
C ARG A 77 -8.90 18.33 -8.42
N GLY A 78 -7.67 18.85 -8.51
CA GLY A 78 -7.38 20.30 -8.56
C GLY A 78 -7.64 21.14 -7.31
N MET A 79 -8.14 20.58 -6.21
CA MET A 79 -8.36 21.30 -4.95
C MET A 79 -7.44 20.88 -3.82
N VAL A 80 -6.80 19.71 -3.94
CA VAL A 80 -5.90 19.10 -2.94
C VAL A 80 -4.72 18.46 -3.67
N SER A 81 -3.60 18.23 -2.97
CA SER A 81 -2.41 17.65 -3.60
C SER A 81 -2.66 16.21 -4.06
N ASN A 82 -1.82 15.74 -4.96
CA ASN A 82 -1.87 14.40 -5.52
C ASN A 82 -0.43 13.90 -5.63
N ILE A 83 -0.17 12.66 -5.22
CA ILE A 83 1.08 11.97 -5.52
C ILE A 83 1.29 11.95 -7.03
N MET A 84 2.52 12.07 -7.49
CA MET A 84 2.80 12.27 -8.90
C MET A 84 3.07 10.97 -9.67
N GLU A 85 2.35 10.82 -10.78
CA GLU A 85 2.86 10.07 -11.93
C GLU A 85 4.01 10.86 -12.56
N VAL A 86 5.13 10.18 -12.81
CA VAL A 86 6.39 10.75 -13.31
C VAL A 86 6.79 10.08 -14.62
N PHE A 87 7.96 10.44 -15.18
CA PHE A 87 8.42 9.91 -16.47
C PHE A 87 8.35 8.37 -16.55
N ASP A 88 7.85 7.87 -17.68
CA ASP A 88 7.94 6.46 -18.03
C ASP A 88 9.33 6.16 -18.60
N PHE A 89 10.30 5.98 -17.71
CA PHE A 89 11.71 5.75 -18.07
C PHE A 89 12.05 4.27 -18.30
N LEU A 90 11.05 3.40 -18.30
CA LEU A 90 11.19 1.94 -18.47
C LEU A 90 10.56 1.43 -19.77
N ASN A 91 9.86 2.30 -20.50
CA ASN A 91 9.17 1.92 -21.73
C ASN A 91 10.18 1.55 -22.80
N MET A 92 9.82 0.51 -23.56
CA MET A 92 10.63 -0.01 -24.64
C MET A 92 9.76 -0.18 -25.89
N THR A 93 10.37 -0.04 -27.06
CA THR A 93 9.80 -0.53 -28.32
C THR A 93 10.74 -1.52 -28.96
N LEU A 94 10.20 -2.35 -29.85
CA LEU A 94 10.96 -3.36 -30.58
C LEU A 94 10.43 -3.43 -32.01
N ASP A 95 11.32 -3.27 -32.98
CA ASP A 95 11.05 -3.64 -34.37
C ASP A 95 11.77 -4.95 -34.70
N VAL A 96 11.11 -5.83 -35.46
CA VAL A 96 11.68 -7.08 -35.97
C VAL A 96 11.49 -7.12 -37.48
N ASP A 97 12.61 -7.09 -38.22
CA ASP A 97 12.67 -6.92 -39.68
C ASP A 97 11.85 -5.73 -40.20
N GLY A 98 11.93 -4.60 -39.49
CA GLY A 98 11.24 -3.36 -39.86
C GLY A 98 9.75 -3.31 -39.48
N GLU A 99 9.23 -4.32 -38.78
CA GLU A 99 7.86 -4.32 -38.27
C GLU A 99 7.83 -4.09 -36.75
N ARG A 100 7.06 -3.09 -36.31
CA ARG A 100 6.85 -2.76 -34.89
C ARG A 100 6.06 -3.85 -34.17
N VAL A 101 6.58 -4.27 -33.02
CA VAL A 101 5.85 -5.10 -32.04
C VAL A 101 4.75 -4.27 -31.39
N THR A 102 3.52 -4.79 -31.42
CA THR A 102 2.32 -4.20 -30.80
C THR A 102 1.45 -5.32 -30.20
N ALA A 103 0.48 -4.98 -29.36
CA ALA A 103 -0.48 -5.98 -28.87
C ALA A 103 -1.26 -6.69 -30.01
N ALA A 104 -1.43 -6.03 -31.17
CA ALA A 104 -2.20 -6.56 -32.29
C ALA A 104 -1.47 -7.65 -33.11
N ASN A 105 -0.14 -7.75 -33.00
CA ASN A 105 0.66 -8.69 -33.81
C ASN A 105 1.55 -9.63 -32.98
N ILE A 106 1.26 -9.77 -31.69
CA ILE A 106 1.85 -10.77 -30.80
C ILE A 106 0.85 -11.88 -30.48
N SER A 107 1.36 -12.98 -29.95
CA SER A 107 0.54 -14.09 -29.43
C SER A 107 1.17 -14.64 -28.15
N ASN A 108 0.42 -15.47 -27.42
CA ASN A 108 0.89 -16.15 -26.20
C ASN A 108 1.47 -15.20 -25.14
N MET A 109 0.90 -14.00 -25.02
CA MET A 109 1.35 -13.06 -23.99
C MET A 109 0.99 -13.61 -22.61
N ARG A 110 2.00 -13.74 -21.77
CA ARG A 110 1.87 -14.17 -20.36
C ARG A 110 2.60 -13.18 -19.48
N GLN A 111 2.03 -12.90 -18.33
CA GLN A 111 2.61 -12.03 -17.32
C GLN A 111 2.64 -12.72 -15.97
N SER A 112 3.59 -12.34 -15.13
CA SER A 112 3.67 -12.85 -13.77
C SER A 112 4.43 -11.89 -12.85
N LEU A 113 4.09 -11.95 -11.58
CA LEU A 113 4.87 -11.35 -10.51
C LEU A 113 5.48 -12.46 -9.66
N ASN A 114 6.81 -12.50 -9.58
CA ASN A 114 7.52 -13.28 -8.57
C ASN A 114 7.69 -12.43 -7.32
N MET A 115 6.85 -12.67 -6.31
CA MET A 115 6.83 -11.91 -5.06
C MET A 115 8.10 -12.11 -4.22
N LYS A 116 8.66 -13.33 -4.26
CA LYS A 116 9.89 -13.64 -3.52
C LYS A 116 11.07 -12.78 -3.99
N LYS A 117 11.10 -12.47 -5.29
CA LYS A 117 12.17 -11.70 -5.93
C LYS A 117 11.76 -10.28 -6.30
N ALA A 118 10.50 -9.90 -6.14
CA ALA A 118 9.90 -8.65 -6.61
C ALA A 118 10.15 -8.32 -8.08
N VAL A 119 9.99 -9.33 -8.93
CA VAL A 119 10.21 -9.20 -10.37
C VAL A 119 8.90 -9.42 -11.11
N PHE A 120 8.47 -8.40 -11.85
CA PHE A 120 7.46 -8.58 -12.87
C PHE A 120 8.12 -9.13 -14.13
N THR A 121 7.51 -10.12 -14.77
CA THR A 121 7.97 -10.71 -16.02
C THR A 121 6.81 -10.85 -17.00
N SER A 122 7.04 -10.46 -18.24
CA SER A 122 6.13 -10.68 -19.35
C SER A 122 6.87 -11.41 -20.48
N SER A 123 6.18 -12.31 -21.16
CA SER A 123 6.69 -13.02 -22.32
C SER A 123 5.64 -13.09 -23.41
N PHE A 124 6.04 -13.00 -24.68
CA PHE A 124 5.15 -13.15 -25.82
C PHE A 124 5.90 -13.68 -27.04
N ASP A 125 5.16 -14.21 -28.00
CA ASP A 125 5.67 -14.59 -29.31
C ASP A 125 5.37 -13.49 -30.33
N PHE A 126 6.41 -13.01 -31.01
CA PHE A 126 6.26 -12.17 -32.18
C PHE A 126 6.21 -13.04 -33.43
N LYS A 127 4.99 -13.36 -33.86
CA LYS A 127 4.70 -14.26 -34.99
C LYS A 127 5.50 -15.57 -34.86
N ASP A 128 6.03 -16.08 -35.96
CA ASP A 128 6.93 -17.23 -36.00
C ASP A 128 8.41 -16.84 -36.00
N LYS A 129 8.73 -15.58 -35.68
CA LYS A 129 10.07 -15.00 -35.80
C LYS A 129 10.86 -15.00 -34.51
N ALA A 130 10.22 -14.67 -33.38
CA ALA A 130 10.92 -14.55 -32.10
C ALA A 130 9.99 -14.85 -30.91
N THR A 131 10.60 -15.24 -29.79
CA THR A 131 10.00 -15.14 -28.46
C THR A 131 10.72 -14.03 -27.70
N VAL A 132 9.97 -13.12 -27.12
CA VAL A 132 10.51 -12.00 -26.34
C VAL A 132 10.06 -12.17 -24.90
N THR A 133 11.02 -12.13 -23.98
CA THR A 133 10.77 -12.10 -22.54
C THR A 133 11.41 -10.86 -21.97
N TYR A 134 10.65 -10.08 -21.20
CA TYR A 134 11.16 -8.93 -20.48
C TYR A 134 10.70 -8.94 -19.03
N SER A 135 11.53 -8.37 -18.17
CA SER A 135 11.25 -8.25 -16.75
C SER A 135 11.64 -6.89 -16.25
N TYR A 136 10.94 -6.35 -15.27
CA TYR A 136 11.34 -5.13 -14.60
C TYR A 136 11.13 -5.19 -13.09
N MET A 137 11.92 -4.39 -12.38
CA MET A 137 11.90 -4.27 -10.92
C MET A 137 12.34 -2.86 -10.50
N ALA A 138 11.72 -2.35 -9.45
CA ALA A 138 12.28 -1.24 -8.67
C ALA A 138 13.37 -1.82 -7.74
N LEU A 139 14.63 -1.43 -7.93
CA LEU A 139 15.75 -2.04 -7.21
C LEU A 139 15.63 -1.75 -5.71
N ARG A 140 15.79 -2.75 -4.84
CA ARG A 140 15.49 -2.57 -3.40
C ARG A 140 16.68 -1.94 -2.69
N GLN A 141 17.89 -2.26 -3.12
CA GLN A 141 19.14 -1.69 -2.64
C GLN A 141 19.42 -0.28 -3.18
N LEU A 142 18.84 0.11 -4.34
CA LEU A 142 18.97 1.44 -4.94
C LEU A 142 17.59 2.13 -4.98
N PRO A 143 17.26 3.00 -4.03
CA PRO A 143 15.88 3.47 -3.83
C PRO A 143 15.26 4.17 -5.05
N TYR A 144 16.05 4.90 -5.83
CA TYR A 144 15.56 5.69 -6.96
C TYR A 144 15.83 5.04 -8.32
N THR A 145 16.23 3.76 -8.36
CA THR A 145 16.66 3.10 -9.59
C THR A 145 15.79 1.89 -9.89
N ALA A 146 15.45 1.69 -11.16
CA ALA A 146 14.80 0.50 -11.67
C ALA A 146 15.63 -0.15 -12.78
N LEU A 147 15.39 -1.44 -13.01
CA LEU A 147 16.09 -2.25 -13.99
C LEU A 147 15.07 -2.99 -14.86
N VAL A 148 15.22 -2.86 -16.18
CA VAL A 148 14.55 -3.69 -17.19
C VAL A 148 15.58 -4.67 -17.74
N ASN A 149 15.19 -5.94 -17.89
CA ASN A 149 15.95 -6.94 -18.63
C ASN A 149 15.09 -7.41 -19.80
N VAL A 150 15.69 -7.50 -20.99
CA VAL A 150 15.03 -8.02 -22.19
C VAL A 150 15.86 -9.19 -22.72
N THR A 151 15.19 -10.25 -23.13
CA THR A 151 15.77 -11.40 -23.82
C THR A 151 14.94 -11.70 -25.06
N ILE A 152 15.61 -11.77 -26.20
CA ILE A 152 15.02 -12.10 -27.49
C ILE A 152 15.59 -13.44 -27.93
N HIS A 153 14.72 -14.44 -28.05
CA HIS A 153 15.03 -15.71 -28.67
C HIS A 153 14.60 -15.67 -30.14
N ALA A 154 15.56 -15.70 -31.05
CA ALA A 154 15.31 -15.70 -32.49
C ALA A 154 14.92 -17.11 -32.96
N LYS A 155 13.73 -17.27 -33.53
CA LYS A 155 13.28 -18.53 -34.17
C LYS A 155 13.70 -18.62 -35.63
N LYS A 156 14.02 -17.47 -36.23
CA LYS A 156 14.53 -17.29 -37.60
C LYS A 156 15.67 -16.27 -37.58
N ASP A 157 16.41 -16.19 -38.68
CA ASP A 157 17.32 -15.08 -38.91
C ASP A 157 16.49 -13.79 -38.97
N ILE A 158 16.79 -12.85 -38.07
CA ILE A 158 16.05 -11.61 -37.91
C ILE A 158 16.99 -10.45 -37.64
N THR A 159 16.54 -9.24 -37.98
CA THR A 159 17.13 -8.00 -37.48
C THR A 159 16.20 -7.40 -36.46
N VAL A 160 16.72 -7.09 -35.28
CA VAL A 160 15.97 -6.43 -34.21
C VAL A 160 16.46 -5.01 -33.98
N ILE A 161 15.52 -4.12 -33.68
CA ILE A 161 15.78 -2.73 -33.29
C ILE A 161 15.06 -2.46 -31.98
N PRO A 162 15.69 -2.80 -30.83
CA PRO A 162 15.16 -2.40 -29.53
C PRO A 162 15.44 -0.92 -29.28
N ALA A 163 14.47 -0.22 -28.70
CA ALA A 163 14.62 1.18 -28.29
C ALA A 163 14.10 1.41 -26.87
N SER A 164 14.90 2.07 -26.04
CA SER A 164 14.45 2.64 -24.75
C SER A 164 13.77 3.96 -25.04
N VAL A 165 12.55 4.12 -24.53
CA VAL A 165 11.71 5.31 -24.75
C VAL A 165 11.51 5.99 -23.40
N MET A 166 11.92 7.25 -23.33
CA MET A 166 11.64 8.13 -22.20
C MET A 166 10.48 9.03 -22.60
N GLN A 167 9.39 8.95 -21.83
CA GLN A 167 8.15 9.67 -22.12
C GLN A 167 7.68 10.43 -20.89
N ALA A 168 7.31 11.70 -21.09
CA ALA A 168 6.66 12.52 -20.08
C ALA A 168 5.14 12.28 -20.11
N PRO A 169 4.51 12.00 -18.96
CA PRO A 169 3.06 12.09 -18.82
C PRO A 169 2.52 13.50 -19.10
N ASP A 170 1.28 13.59 -19.60
CA ASP A 170 0.67 14.85 -20.08
C ASP A 170 0.60 15.98 -19.03
N MET A 171 0.56 15.64 -17.74
CA MET A 171 0.48 16.63 -16.66
C MET A 171 1.83 17.34 -16.40
N LEU A 172 2.94 16.77 -16.84
CA LEU A 172 4.26 17.39 -16.71
C LEU A 172 4.44 18.52 -17.73
N ARG A 173 5.12 19.58 -17.33
CA ARG A 173 5.28 20.81 -18.12
C ARG A 173 6.75 21.12 -18.36
N ASP A 174 7.02 21.96 -19.36
CA ASP A 174 8.37 22.43 -19.70
C ASP A 174 9.37 21.27 -19.88
N VAL A 175 8.97 20.19 -20.56
CA VAL A 175 9.83 19.01 -20.76
C VAL A 175 11.09 19.41 -21.53
N GLN A 176 12.25 19.01 -21.01
CA GLN A 176 13.55 19.15 -21.64
C GLN A 176 14.22 17.79 -21.74
N ASN A 177 14.89 17.55 -22.86
CA ASN A 177 15.49 16.26 -23.20
C ASN A 177 16.98 16.44 -23.48
N TYR A 178 17.79 15.53 -22.93
CA TYR A 178 19.24 15.55 -23.02
C TYR A 178 19.76 14.18 -23.42
N TYR A 179 20.85 14.17 -24.19
CA TYR A 179 21.59 12.97 -24.54
C TYR A 179 23.06 13.22 -24.28
N ASN A 180 23.65 12.42 -23.40
CA ASN A 180 25.05 12.55 -22.99
C ASN A 180 25.77 11.23 -23.19
N GLU A 181 26.99 11.28 -23.74
CA GLU A 181 27.86 10.12 -23.87
C GLU A 181 29.10 10.28 -22.98
N ILE A 182 29.35 9.26 -22.16
CA ILE A 182 30.52 9.15 -21.30
C ILE A 182 31.38 8.03 -21.85
N ASP A 183 32.41 8.41 -22.60
CA ASP A 183 33.40 7.49 -23.14
C ASP A 183 34.67 7.53 -22.29
N ARG A 184 34.95 6.43 -21.60
CA ARG A 184 36.13 6.21 -20.77
C ARG A 184 36.78 4.90 -21.21
N PRO A 185 38.10 4.71 -21.02
CA PRO A 185 38.79 3.49 -21.46
C PRO A 185 38.23 2.16 -20.91
N GLN A 186 37.40 2.22 -19.87
CA GLN A 186 36.84 1.06 -19.19
C GLN A 186 35.32 0.93 -19.37
N ALA A 187 34.63 1.95 -19.90
CA ALA A 187 33.18 1.97 -19.99
C ALA A 187 32.68 3.02 -20.99
N LEU A 188 31.65 2.66 -21.74
CA LEU A 188 30.90 3.56 -22.60
C LEU A 188 29.45 3.64 -22.11
N ILE A 189 29.04 4.80 -21.59
CA ILE A 189 27.69 5.00 -21.03
C ILE A 189 26.99 6.10 -21.81
N ARG A 190 25.76 5.81 -22.26
CA ARG A 190 24.91 6.75 -22.99
C ARG A 190 23.66 7.01 -22.16
N LEU A 191 23.52 8.25 -21.73
CA LEU A 191 22.43 8.69 -20.88
C LEU A 191 21.34 9.30 -21.75
N LEU A 192 20.13 8.77 -21.59
CA LEU A 192 18.89 9.34 -22.09
C LEU A 192 18.19 10.00 -20.90
N THR A 193 18.26 11.33 -20.83
CA THR A 193 17.82 12.10 -19.66
C THR A 193 16.71 13.08 -20.03
N SER A 194 15.67 13.17 -19.20
CA SER A 194 14.62 14.18 -19.32
C SER A 194 14.40 14.90 -17.99
N THR A 195 14.00 16.17 -18.07
CA THR A 195 13.52 16.94 -16.93
C THR A 195 12.18 17.60 -17.25
N ALA A 196 11.33 17.77 -16.26
CA ALA A 196 10.09 18.52 -16.40
C ALA A 196 9.70 19.16 -15.08
N LYS A 197 8.87 20.20 -15.17
CA LYS A 197 8.20 20.78 -14.00
C LYS A 197 6.91 20.03 -13.71
N SER A 198 6.57 19.98 -12.44
CA SER A 198 5.27 19.52 -11.99
C SER A 198 4.12 20.46 -12.44
N PRO A 199 2.86 20.03 -12.32
CA PRO A 199 1.68 20.77 -12.78
C PRO A 199 1.50 22.19 -12.25
N THR A 200 1.96 22.52 -11.03
CA THR A 200 2.02 23.92 -10.53
C THR A 200 3.40 24.54 -10.73
N GLY A 201 4.42 23.71 -10.93
CA GLY A 201 5.80 24.13 -11.10
C GLY A 201 6.57 24.13 -9.78
N LYS A 202 5.93 23.63 -8.72
CA LYS A 202 6.50 23.42 -7.40
C LYS A 202 7.73 22.53 -7.43
N LEU A 203 7.69 21.45 -8.22
CA LEU A 203 8.75 20.45 -8.29
C LEU A 203 9.44 20.44 -9.66
N LEU A 204 10.76 20.24 -9.63
CA LEU A 204 11.52 19.78 -10.78
C LEU A 204 11.65 18.26 -10.69
N ILE A 205 11.33 17.55 -11.76
CA ILE A 205 11.44 16.10 -11.86
C ILE A 205 12.49 15.78 -12.92
N ALA A 206 13.32 14.79 -12.66
CA ALA A 206 14.31 14.31 -13.61
C ALA A 206 14.38 12.80 -13.64
N ALA A 207 14.52 12.24 -14.84
CA ALA A 207 14.73 10.82 -15.07
C ALA A 207 15.90 10.64 -16.04
N SER A 208 16.73 9.62 -15.80
CA SER A 208 17.82 9.26 -16.70
C SER A 208 17.91 7.75 -16.82
N ASN A 209 18.05 7.22 -18.03
CA ASN A 209 18.27 5.79 -18.25
C ASN A 209 19.41 5.53 -19.25
N CYS A 210 19.94 4.30 -19.23
CA CYS A 210 21.02 3.86 -20.11
C CYS A 210 20.89 2.36 -20.42
N PHE A 211 21.43 1.93 -21.57
CA PHE A 211 21.59 0.50 -21.86
C PHE A 211 22.77 -0.09 -21.08
N ILE A 212 22.62 -1.35 -20.68
CA ILE A 212 23.70 -2.23 -20.21
C ILE A 212 23.75 -3.42 -21.16
N PHE A 213 24.85 -3.53 -21.89
CA PHE A 213 25.08 -4.58 -22.88
C PHE A 213 25.91 -5.74 -22.30
N PRO A 214 25.73 -6.98 -22.81
CA PRO A 214 26.58 -8.10 -22.45
C PRO A 214 27.98 -8.03 -23.10
N GLU A 215 28.11 -7.29 -24.20
CA GLU A 215 29.38 -7.08 -24.88
C GLU A 215 30.38 -6.27 -24.02
N LYS A 216 31.67 -6.47 -24.28
CA LYS A 216 32.72 -5.68 -23.64
C LYS A 216 32.78 -4.28 -24.25
N HIS A 217 33.43 -3.38 -23.52
CA HIS A 217 33.77 -2.06 -24.04
C HIS A 217 34.45 -2.13 -25.42
N GLY A 218 33.87 -1.41 -26.39
CA GLY A 218 34.29 -1.35 -27.79
C GLY A 218 33.59 -2.38 -28.70
N GLU A 219 32.87 -3.35 -28.14
CA GLU A 219 32.11 -4.38 -28.87
C GLU A 219 30.59 -4.16 -28.78
N GLU A 220 30.15 -3.18 -27.99
CA GLU A 220 28.72 -2.89 -27.82
C GLU A 220 28.08 -2.38 -29.13
N PRO A 221 26.78 -2.65 -29.34
CA PRO A 221 26.04 -2.06 -30.46
C PRO A 221 26.16 -0.54 -30.49
N GLN A 222 26.23 0.01 -31.70
CA GLN A 222 26.10 1.45 -31.89
C GLN A 222 24.68 1.86 -31.48
N VAL A 223 24.60 2.81 -30.55
CA VAL A 223 23.35 3.40 -30.10
C VAL A 223 23.10 4.71 -30.86
N ILE A 224 21.86 4.88 -31.28
CA ILE A 224 21.38 6.07 -31.99
C ILE A 224 20.33 6.74 -31.11
N HIS A 225 20.51 8.04 -30.87
CA HIS A 225 19.53 8.89 -30.20
C HIS A 225 18.57 9.48 -31.23
N GLU A 226 17.27 9.45 -30.92
CA GLU A 226 16.23 10.03 -31.74
C GLU A 226 15.27 10.86 -30.89
N MET A 227 14.93 12.04 -31.41
CA MET A 227 13.96 12.94 -30.81
C MET A 227 13.02 13.43 -31.90
N TRP A 228 11.73 13.14 -31.74
CA TRP A 228 10.68 13.51 -32.70
C TRP A 228 9.58 14.35 -32.06
N ASP A 229 9.52 14.33 -30.73
CA ASP A 229 8.55 15.01 -29.88
C ASP A 229 9.31 15.66 -28.72
N ASN A 230 8.83 16.80 -28.24
CA ASN A 230 9.37 17.44 -27.05
C ASN A 230 9.08 16.60 -25.80
N ASN A 231 7.99 15.84 -25.78
CA ASN A 231 7.60 15.02 -24.63
C ASN A 231 8.16 13.59 -24.67
N MET A 232 8.88 13.23 -25.74
CA MET A 232 9.38 11.87 -25.92
C MET A 232 10.65 11.82 -26.77
N HIS A 233 11.68 11.16 -26.26
CA HIS A 233 12.88 10.82 -27.01
C HIS A 233 13.32 9.39 -26.69
N SER A 234 14.17 8.82 -27.55
CA SER A 234 14.56 7.43 -27.44
C SER A 234 16.03 7.21 -27.79
N MET A 235 16.57 6.10 -27.29
CA MET A 235 17.82 5.55 -27.76
C MET A 235 17.60 4.13 -28.25
N LYS A 236 18.14 3.80 -29.42
CA LYS A 236 17.96 2.48 -30.06
C LYS A 236 19.26 1.92 -30.58
N PHE A 237 19.30 0.61 -30.78
CA PHE A 237 20.44 -0.05 -31.41
C PHE A 237 19.97 -1.15 -32.36
N TYR A 238 20.87 -1.60 -33.22
CA TYR A 238 20.60 -2.64 -34.22
C TYR A 238 21.34 -3.92 -33.86
N LYS A 239 20.66 -5.07 -33.98
CA LYS A 239 21.30 -6.37 -33.82
C LYS A 239 20.74 -7.36 -34.84
N HIS A 240 21.63 -8.07 -35.52
CA HIS A 240 21.27 -9.22 -36.34
C HIS A 240 21.41 -10.49 -35.51
N LEU A 241 20.36 -11.32 -35.51
CA LEU A 241 20.31 -12.57 -34.74
C LEU A 241 20.06 -13.73 -35.69
N LYS A 242 20.79 -14.82 -35.51
CA LYS A 242 20.56 -16.06 -36.26
C LYS A 242 19.45 -16.88 -35.62
N ALA A 243 18.81 -17.74 -36.41
CA ALA A 243 17.87 -18.72 -35.90
C ALA A 243 18.50 -19.56 -34.76
N GLY A 244 17.81 -19.64 -33.62
CA GLY A 244 18.24 -20.31 -32.39
C GLY A 244 19.04 -19.42 -31.43
N GLU A 245 19.44 -18.22 -31.82
CA GLU A 245 20.23 -17.30 -30.98
C GLU A 245 19.38 -16.65 -29.88
N ASN A 246 19.99 -16.48 -28.70
CA ASN A 246 19.45 -15.68 -27.61
C ASN A 246 20.29 -14.42 -27.46
N TYR A 247 19.63 -13.27 -27.45
CA TYR A 247 20.28 -12.00 -27.15
C TYR A 247 19.59 -11.31 -25.98
N SER A 248 20.37 -10.91 -24.98
CA SER A 248 19.88 -10.26 -23.78
C SER A 248 20.61 -8.94 -23.55
N PHE A 249 19.87 -7.92 -23.15
CA PHE A 249 20.39 -6.62 -22.74
C PHE A 249 19.52 -6.07 -21.60
N SER A 250 19.99 -5.02 -20.94
CA SER A 250 19.24 -4.38 -19.86
C SER A 250 19.17 -2.88 -20.04
N VAL A 251 18.20 -2.25 -19.38
CA VAL A 251 18.12 -0.80 -19.20
C VAL A 251 18.08 -0.52 -17.71
N ALA A 252 19.03 0.26 -17.21
CA ALA A 252 19.00 0.79 -15.86
C ALA A 252 18.65 2.27 -15.93
N GLY A 253 17.75 2.73 -15.06
CA GLY A 253 17.38 4.13 -14.99
C GLY A 253 16.99 4.57 -13.59
N SER A 254 17.13 5.86 -13.35
CA SER A 254 16.85 6.48 -12.06
C SER A 254 15.94 7.69 -12.23
N ILE A 255 15.09 7.94 -11.24
CA ILE A 255 14.12 9.03 -11.24
C ILE A 255 14.02 9.70 -9.87
N LEU A 256 14.05 11.04 -9.86
CA LEU A 256 14.00 11.86 -8.66
C LEU A 256 13.20 13.13 -8.91
N SER A 257 12.76 13.76 -7.83
CA SER A 257 12.22 15.12 -7.84
C SER A 257 12.97 16.03 -6.88
N SER A 258 12.74 17.33 -6.97
CA SER A 258 13.23 18.32 -6.02
C SER A 258 12.70 18.15 -4.59
N ALA A 259 11.67 17.31 -4.38
CA ALA A 259 11.23 16.89 -3.05
C ALA A 259 12.14 15.80 -2.44
N ASN A 260 12.90 15.07 -3.26
CA ASN A 260 13.80 14.01 -2.82
C ASN A 260 15.27 14.48 -2.78
N ASP A 261 15.68 15.29 -3.75
CA ASP A 261 17.04 15.82 -3.88
C ASP A 261 16.98 17.22 -4.50
N PRO A 262 17.64 18.25 -3.94
CA PRO A 262 17.60 19.61 -4.48
C PRO A 262 18.15 19.75 -5.92
N ASP A 263 18.93 18.77 -6.41
CA ASP A 263 19.49 18.71 -7.76
C ASP A 263 19.08 17.40 -8.47
N PRO A 264 17.78 17.23 -8.78
CA PRO A 264 17.26 15.95 -9.25
C PRO A 264 17.87 15.53 -10.60
N LEU A 265 18.23 16.49 -11.47
CA LEU A 265 18.85 16.22 -12.77
C LEU A 265 20.19 15.49 -12.61
N ASN A 266 21.14 16.12 -11.93
CA ASN A 266 22.46 15.51 -11.82
C ASN A 266 22.42 14.25 -10.94
N SER A 267 21.54 14.20 -9.94
CA SER A 267 21.38 12.99 -9.12
C SER A 267 20.81 11.82 -9.92
N ALA A 268 19.83 12.04 -10.81
CA ALA A 268 19.32 11.00 -11.70
C ALA A 268 20.42 10.44 -12.61
N GLU A 269 21.22 11.30 -13.23
CA GLU A 269 22.35 10.86 -14.07
C GLU A 269 23.41 10.09 -13.27
N ARG A 270 23.83 10.61 -12.11
CA ARG A 270 24.85 9.95 -11.25
C ARG A 270 24.40 8.57 -10.79
N LEU A 271 23.14 8.42 -10.37
CA LEU A 271 22.60 7.13 -9.93
C LEU A 271 22.47 6.15 -11.08
N THR A 272 22.10 6.62 -12.28
CA THR A 272 22.06 5.79 -13.49
C THR A 272 23.47 5.34 -13.91
N ILE A 273 24.47 6.23 -13.89
CA ILE A 273 25.88 5.88 -14.12
C ILE A 273 26.34 4.84 -13.10
N TYR A 274 26.04 5.06 -11.82
CA TYR A 274 26.41 4.13 -10.75
C TYR A 274 25.83 2.75 -11.02
N ALA A 275 24.53 2.66 -11.33
CA ALA A 275 23.88 1.40 -11.65
C ALA A 275 24.48 0.73 -12.89
N ALA A 276 24.71 1.49 -13.96
CA ALA A 276 25.33 0.99 -15.19
C ALA A 276 26.68 0.31 -14.94
N LEU A 277 27.54 0.95 -14.14
CA LEU A 277 28.88 0.46 -13.80
C LEU A 277 28.88 -0.75 -12.87
N GLN A 278 27.83 -0.99 -12.08
CA GLN A 278 27.67 -2.25 -11.35
C GLN A 278 27.38 -3.43 -12.30
N GLY A 279 26.71 -3.15 -13.42
CA GLY A 279 26.28 -4.16 -14.37
C GLY A 279 25.08 -5.00 -13.88
N LYS A 280 24.43 -5.68 -14.82
CA LYS A 280 23.17 -6.40 -14.61
C LYS A 280 23.23 -7.40 -13.45
N ASP A 281 24.21 -8.29 -13.44
CA ASP A 281 24.21 -9.43 -12.51
C ASP A 281 24.42 -8.98 -11.07
N GLN A 282 25.27 -7.98 -10.83
CA GLN A 282 25.46 -7.41 -9.50
C GLN A 282 24.21 -6.68 -9.01
N LEU A 283 23.54 -5.92 -9.88
CA LEU A 283 22.28 -5.27 -9.54
C LEU A 283 21.18 -6.27 -9.18
N LEU A 284 21.04 -7.35 -9.95
CA LEU A 284 20.07 -8.41 -9.68
C LEU A 284 20.37 -9.15 -8.38
N ASN A 285 21.63 -9.54 -8.15
CA ASN A 285 22.03 -10.24 -6.94
C ASN A 285 21.79 -9.39 -5.69
N ALA A 286 22.12 -8.10 -5.74
CA ALA A 286 21.89 -7.20 -4.61
C ALA A 286 20.38 -6.95 -4.36
N HIS A 287 19.57 -6.89 -5.41
CA HIS A 287 18.12 -6.79 -5.30
C HIS A 287 17.51 -8.05 -4.67
N TYR A 288 17.90 -9.24 -5.15
CA TYR A 288 17.42 -10.50 -4.58
C TYR A 288 17.86 -10.68 -3.13
N ALA A 289 19.10 -10.35 -2.79
CA ALA A 289 19.58 -10.40 -1.41
C ALA A 289 18.78 -9.47 -0.47
N ALA A 290 18.39 -8.29 -0.95
CA ALA A 290 17.57 -7.37 -0.18
C ALA A 290 16.15 -7.91 0.06
N TRP A 291 15.55 -8.57 -0.93
CA TRP A 291 14.25 -9.24 -0.78
C TRP A 291 14.31 -10.52 0.06
N ASP A 292 15.33 -11.36 -0.13
CA ASP A 292 15.58 -12.52 0.73
C ASP A 292 15.74 -12.12 2.20
N SER A 293 16.31 -10.92 2.46
CA SER A 293 16.38 -10.39 3.83
C SER A 293 15.02 -9.97 4.40
N LEU A 294 14.08 -9.50 3.57
CA LEU A 294 12.72 -9.19 4.00
C LEU A 294 11.96 -10.50 4.28
N TRP A 295 12.04 -11.48 3.37
CA TRP A 295 11.38 -12.78 3.51
C TRP A 295 11.95 -13.70 4.61
N LYS A 296 12.89 -13.21 5.44
CA LYS A 296 13.22 -13.86 6.73
C LYS A 296 12.02 -13.81 7.69
N SER A 297 11.19 -12.78 7.55
CA SER A 297 9.86 -12.74 8.16
C SER A 297 8.85 -13.26 7.13
N ASP A 298 8.09 -14.28 7.49
CA ASP A 298 7.18 -15.00 6.59
C ASP A 298 5.96 -15.53 7.35
N ILE A 299 4.88 -15.78 6.60
CA ILE A 299 3.65 -16.42 7.10
C ILE A 299 3.36 -17.63 6.22
N GLN A 300 3.43 -18.82 6.81
CA GLN A 300 3.24 -20.09 6.12
C GLN A 300 1.99 -20.81 6.63
N ILE A 301 1.06 -21.05 5.71
CA ILE A 301 -0.21 -21.75 5.92
C ILE A 301 -0.15 -23.11 5.23
N GLU A 302 -0.25 -24.18 6.01
CA GLU A 302 -0.30 -25.55 5.48
C GLU A 302 -1.76 -26.01 5.35
N GLY A 303 -2.12 -26.52 4.18
CA GLY A 303 -3.46 -27.07 3.90
C GLY A 303 -4.35 -26.17 3.02
N ASP A 304 -3.96 -24.92 2.80
CA ASP A 304 -4.74 -23.93 2.03
C ASP A 304 -3.82 -23.09 1.11
N PRO A 305 -3.54 -23.56 -0.12
CA PRO A 305 -2.62 -22.88 -1.04
C PRO A 305 -3.15 -21.54 -1.56
N ASP A 306 -4.48 -21.35 -1.60
CA ASP A 306 -5.10 -20.11 -2.06
C ASP A 306 -4.96 -19.02 -0.99
N ALA A 307 -5.22 -19.35 0.29
CA ALA A 307 -4.92 -18.46 1.40
C ALA A 307 -3.43 -18.13 1.48
N GLN A 308 -2.55 -19.12 1.25
CA GLN A 308 -1.10 -18.90 1.23
C GLN A 308 -0.67 -17.88 0.15
N LEU A 309 -1.21 -18.00 -1.07
CA LEU A 309 -0.91 -17.07 -2.16
C LEU A 309 -1.42 -15.66 -1.83
N ALA A 310 -2.64 -15.54 -1.29
CA ALA A 310 -3.23 -14.26 -0.89
C ALA A 310 -2.40 -13.57 0.21
N VAL A 311 -1.98 -14.32 1.23
CA VAL A 311 -1.13 -13.80 2.32
C VAL A 311 0.23 -13.34 1.81
N HIS A 312 0.91 -14.12 0.95
CA HIS A 312 2.15 -13.66 0.35
C HIS A 312 1.96 -12.42 -0.53
N SER A 313 0.82 -12.31 -1.24
CA SER A 313 0.46 -11.11 -2.01
C SER A 313 0.36 -9.89 -1.10
N ALA A 314 -0.38 -9.98 0.01
CA ALA A 314 -0.49 -8.90 0.98
C ALA A 314 0.85 -8.50 1.59
N MET A 315 1.64 -9.47 2.04
CA MET A 315 2.97 -9.20 2.59
C MET A 315 3.87 -8.50 1.58
N TYR A 316 3.93 -9.03 0.35
CA TYR A 316 4.74 -8.47 -0.72
C TYR A 316 4.39 -7.00 -1.01
N HIS A 317 3.10 -6.69 -1.20
CA HIS A 317 2.70 -5.34 -1.58
C HIS A 317 2.98 -4.34 -0.45
N LEU A 318 2.66 -4.68 0.81
CA LEU A 318 3.02 -3.83 1.95
C LEU A 318 4.54 -3.58 2.04
N TYR A 319 5.36 -4.64 1.91
CA TYR A 319 6.82 -4.51 1.96
C TYR A 319 7.36 -3.69 0.78
N SER A 320 6.71 -3.78 -0.38
CA SER A 320 7.07 -3.05 -1.59
C SER A 320 6.69 -1.57 -1.51
N PHE A 321 5.66 -1.19 -0.76
CA PHE A 321 5.18 0.19 -0.66
C PHE A 321 5.84 1.03 0.43
N VAL A 322 6.60 0.41 1.33
CA VAL A 322 7.36 1.11 2.39
C VAL A 322 8.84 0.80 2.35
N ARG A 323 9.64 1.74 2.86
CA ARG A 323 11.09 1.63 2.98
C ARG A 323 11.56 2.21 4.30
N ALA A 324 12.53 1.53 4.93
CA ALA A 324 13.18 2.04 6.13
C ALA A 324 14.04 3.27 5.83
N GLY A 325 14.03 4.23 6.74
CA GLY A 325 14.86 5.44 6.71
C GLY A 325 14.34 6.58 5.84
N THR A 326 13.09 6.53 5.35
CA THR A 326 12.54 7.59 4.46
C THR A 326 11.64 8.59 5.16
N ALA A 327 11.10 8.24 6.34
CA ALA A 327 10.00 8.96 6.97
C ALA A 327 8.79 9.16 6.03
N TYR A 328 8.54 8.17 5.15
CA TYR A 328 7.31 8.06 4.35
C TYR A 328 6.41 6.94 4.88
N SER A 329 5.11 7.14 4.73
CA SER A 329 4.07 6.17 5.09
C SER A 329 3.38 5.59 3.85
N ILE A 330 2.32 4.79 4.05
CA ILE A 330 1.62 4.05 3.00
C ILE A 330 0.20 4.61 2.82
N SER A 331 -0.14 5.00 1.59
CA SER A 331 -1.51 5.37 1.19
C SER A 331 -2.42 4.13 1.14
N PRO A 332 -3.76 4.25 1.24
CA PRO A 332 -4.67 3.11 1.07
C PRO A 332 -4.45 2.31 -0.23
N MET A 333 -3.93 2.96 -1.27
CA MET A 333 -3.61 2.32 -2.57
C MET A 333 -2.09 2.12 -2.78
N GLY A 334 -1.30 2.33 -1.73
CA GLY A 334 0.16 2.20 -1.76
C GLY A 334 0.81 3.05 -2.85
N LEU A 335 1.65 2.42 -3.67
CA LEU A 335 2.27 3.01 -4.86
C LEU A 335 1.71 2.40 -6.16
N SER A 336 0.46 1.94 -6.14
CA SER A 336 -0.18 1.24 -7.26
C SER A 336 -0.93 2.15 -8.24
N GLY A 337 -0.90 3.47 -8.02
CA GLY A 337 -1.53 4.47 -8.87
C GLY A 337 -1.90 5.73 -8.08
N LEU A 338 -2.87 6.48 -8.60
CA LEU A 338 -3.34 7.76 -8.03
C LEU A 338 -4.57 7.64 -7.14
N GLY A 339 -4.95 6.43 -6.72
CA GLY A 339 -6.10 6.23 -5.85
C GLY A 339 -5.92 6.94 -4.50
N TYR A 340 -6.98 7.58 -4.01
CA TYR A 340 -6.95 8.51 -2.87
C TYR A 340 -5.85 9.57 -2.94
N ASN A 341 -5.46 9.99 -4.14
CA ASN A 341 -4.43 11.00 -4.40
C ASN A 341 -3.06 10.64 -3.77
N GLY A 342 -2.85 9.38 -3.36
CA GLY A 342 -1.67 8.97 -2.61
C GLY A 342 -1.57 9.54 -1.19
N HIS A 343 -2.68 10.05 -0.64
CA HIS A 343 -2.71 10.58 0.73
C HIS A 343 -2.61 9.47 1.77
N ILE A 344 -2.16 9.84 2.96
CA ILE A 344 -1.96 8.99 4.13
C ILE A 344 -3.11 9.22 5.10
N PHE A 345 -3.82 8.15 5.41
CA PHE A 345 -5.00 8.11 6.27
C PHE A 345 -4.73 7.30 7.53
N TRP A 346 -5.73 7.17 8.41
CA TRP A 346 -5.73 6.23 9.54
C TRP A 346 -5.49 4.76 9.09
N ASP A 347 -5.82 4.43 7.84
CA ASP A 347 -5.45 3.19 7.14
C ASP A 347 -4.00 2.78 7.38
N ALA A 348 -3.08 3.74 7.32
CA ALA A 348 -1.66 3.51 7.54
C ALA A 348 -1.40 3.00 8.95
N ASP A 349 -1.93 3.69 9.96
CA ASP A 349 -1.61 3.51 11.37
C ASP A 349 -2.36 2.35 12.04
N LEU A 350 -3.62 2.11 11.63
CA LEU A 350 -4.48 1.11 12.25
C LEU A 350 -4.51 -0.22 11.48
N TRP A 351 -4.39 -0.18 10.15
CA TRP A 351 -4.62 -1.35 9.29
C TRP A 351 -3.34 -1.95 8.71
N MET A 352 -2.41 -1.10 8.25
CA MET A 352 -1.16 -1.57 7.63
C MET A 352 -0.02 -1.69 8.65
N PHE A 353 0.10 -0.70 9.54
CA PHE A 353 1.22 -0.57 10.47
C PHE A 353 1.39 -1.77 11.42
N PRO A 354 0.34 -2.36 12.05
CA PRO A 354 0.55 -3.44 13.01
C PRO A 354 1.29 -4.65 12.41
N ALA A 355 0.84 -5.12 11.24
CA ALA A 355 1.48 -6.25 10.54
C ALA A 355 2.93 -5.92 10.14
N ILE A 356 3.19 -4.70 9.66
CA ILE A 356 4.54 -4.25 9.30
C ILE A 356 5.42 -4.14 10.56
N LEU A 357 4.89 -3.65 11.67
CA LEU A 357 5.61 -3.51 12.93
C LEU A 357 6.00 -4.87 13.49
N GLU A 358 5.07 -5.83 13.52
CA GLU A 358 5.34 -7.17 14.03
C GLU A 358 6.38 -7.90 13.19
N LEU A 359 6.38 -7.75 11.86
CA LEU A 359 7.28 -8.49 10.96
C LEU A 359 8.59 -7.73 10.65
N HIS A 360 8.53 -6.41 10.52
CA HIS A 360 9.63 -5.50 10.17
C HIS A 360 9.57 -4.16 10.93
N PRO A 361 9.94 -4.11 12.22
CA PRO A 361 9.95 -2.87 12.99
C PRO A 361 10.75 -1.72 12.35
N ALA A 362 11.80 -2.03 11.58
CA ALA A 362 12.59 -1.03 10.87
C ALA A 362 11.83 -0.35 9.71
N LEU A 363 10.89 -1.04 9.06
CA LEU A 363 10.01 -0.46 8.05
C LEU A 363 8.91 0.36 8.72
N ALA A 364 8.29 -0.18 9.77
CA ALA A 364 7.27 0.52 10.56
C ALA A 364 7.82 1.82 11.15
N LYS A 365 9.10 1.86 11.55
CA LYS A 365 9.74 3.09 12.03
C LYS A 365 9.55 4.25 11.04
N SER A 366 9.68 4.02 9.73
CA SER A 366 9.49 5.10 8.75
C SER A 366 8.06 5.64 8.68
N MET A 367 7.06 4.78 8.89
CA MET A 367 5.66 5.21 8.92
C MET A 367 5.36 6.08 10.15
N ILE A 368 5.94 5.78 11.32
CA ILE A 368 5.71 6.61 12.51
C ILE A 368 6.58 7.87 12.53
N GLU A 369 7.78 7.81 11.94
CA GLU A 369 8.62 8.99 11.71
C GLU A 369 7.95 9.98 10.74
N TYR A 370 7.19 9.49 9.75
CA TYR A 370 6.35 10.34 8.89
C TYR A 370 5.40 11.21 9.74
N ARG A 371 4.73 10.61 10.73
CA ARG A 371 3.82 11.30 11.65
C ARG A 371 4.57 12.26 12.58
N TYR A 372 5.74 11.86 13.09
CA TYR A 372 6.58 12.73 13.93
C TYR A 372 7.03 14.00 13.18
N GLU A 373 7.53 13.85 11.96
CA GLU A 373 8.00 14.98 11.14
C GLU A 373 6.88 15.97 10.77
N ARG A 374 5.61 15.54 10.89
CA ARG A 374 4.41 16.34 10.61
C ARG A 374 3.67 16.76 11.87
N LEU A 375 4.22 16.49 13.06
CA LEU A 375 3.59 16.84 14.34
C LEU A 375 3.29 18.34 14.43
N GLN A 376 4.21 19.20 14.00
CA GLN A 376 4.00 20.65 14.02
C GLN A 376 2.85 21.09 13.10
N ALA A 377 2.60 20.39 11.99
CA ALA A 377 1.46 20.67 11.13
C ALA A 377 0.14 20.29 11.81
N ALA A 378 0.11 19.15 12.50
CA ALA A 378 -1.03 18.73 13.32
C ALA A 378 -1.30 19.70 14.50
N GLU A 379 -0.26 20.26 15.13
CA GLU A 379 -0.40 21.31 16.15
C GLU A 379 -1.04 22.59 15.58
N ARG A 380 -0.60 23.02 14.40
CA ARG A 380 -1.23 24.16 13.70
C ARG A 380 -2.68 23.87 13.34
N ASN A 381 -2.98 22.64 12.96
CA ASN A 381 -4.34 22.23 12.64
C ASN A 381 -5.25 22.31 13.88
N ALA A 382 -4.80 21.79 15.03
CA ALA A 382 -5.53 21.90 16.29
C ALA A 382 -5.76 23.36 16.69
N PHE A 383 -4.72 24.19 16.62
CA PHE A 383 -4.81 25.63 16.92
C PHE A 383 -5.83 26.33 16.03
N SER A 384 -5.84 26.04 14.72
CA SER A 384 -6.80 26.61 13.77
C SER A 384 -8.25 26.28 14.09
N HIS A 385 -8.49 25.14 14.74
CA HIS A 385 -9.81 24.68 15.17
C HIS A 385 -10.15 25.07 16.62
N GLY A 386 -9.30 25.86 17.29
CA GLY A 386 -9.52 26.30 18.68
C GLY A 386 -9.17 25.24 19.74
N PHE A 387 -8.50 24.16 19.35
CA PHE A 387 -8.02 23.11 20.25
C PHE A 387 -6.55 23.35 20.65
N LYS A 388 -6.11 22.61 21.67
CA LYS A 388 -4.70 22.49 22.06
C LYS A 388 -4.10 21.22 21.46
N GLY A 389 -2.81 21.01 21.67
CA GLY A 389 -2.15 19.77 21.27
C GLY A 389 -2.05 19.60 19.75
N ALA A 390 -2.08 18.36 19.28
CA ALA A 390 -1.96 18.00 17.87
C ALA A 390 -3.22 17.30 17.36
N MET A 391 -3.82 17.84 16.29
CA MET A 391 -4.94 17.28 15.54
C MET A 391 -4.42 16.84 14.17
N TYR A 392 -4.10 15.56 14.01
CA TYR A 392 -3.63 15.06 12.73
C TYR A 392 -4.74 15.19 11.67
N PRO A 393 -4.39 15.56 10.42
CA PRO A 393 -5.38 15.67 9.36
C PRO A 393 -5.90 14.29 8.97
N TRP A 394 -7.15 14.23 8.49
CA TRP A 394 -7.75 12.99 7.97
C TRP A 394 -6.99 12.47 6.75
N GLU A 395 -6.70 13.36 5.80
CA GLU A 395 -5.85 13.11 4.64
C GLU A 395 -4.56 13.91 4.78
N SER A 396 -3.43 13.21 4.87
CA SER A 396 -2.11 13.83 4.95
C SER A 396 -1.27 13.58 3.70
N ALA A 397 -0.48 14.57 3.29
CA ALA A 397 0.43 14.46 2.15
C ALA A 397 1.86 14.88 2.54
N GLU A 398 2.53 15.65 1.68
CA GLU A 398 3.92 16.10 1.87
C GLU A 398 4.08 16.95 3.13
N THR A 399 3.25 17.98 3.33
CA THR A 399 3.44 19.02 4.36
C THR A 399 2.91 18.62 5.74
N GLY A 400 1.99 17.66 5.79
CA GLY A 400 1.27 17.30 7.01
C GLY A 400 0.05 18.17 7.32
N ASP A 401 -0.27 19.15 6.47
CA ASP A 401 -1.52 19.91 6.58
C ASP A 401 -2.71 19.07 6.07
N GLU A 402 -3.94 19.52 6.33
CA GLU A 402 -5.17 18.86 5.89
C GLU A 402 -5.33 18.95 4.37
N GLU A 403 -5.45 17.78 3.73
CA GLU A 403 -5.57 17.60 2.28
C GLU A 403 -6.86 16.88 1.89
N THR A 404 -7.81 16.75 2.83
CA THR A 404 -9.13 16.21 2.53
C THR A 404 -9.90 17.22 1.69
N PRO A 405 -10.53 16.80 0.58
CA PRO A 405 -11.39 17.70 -0.20
C PRO A 405 -12.48 18.32 0.67
N VAL A 406 -12.65 19.65 0.60
CA VAL A 406 -13.51 20.45 1.48
C VAL A 406 -15.00 20.07 1.50
N TRP A 407 -15.46 19.22 0.56
CA TRP A 407 -16.83 18.72 0.52
C TRP A 407 -17.04 17.49 1.41
N ALA A 408 -15.98 16.82 1.86
CA ALA A 408 -16.05 15.69 2.78
C ALA A 408 -15.95 16.18 4.22
N LEU A 409 -16.91 15.80 5.08
CA LEU A 409 -16.91 16.18 6.49
C LEU A 409 -15.85 15.45 7.32
N SER A 410 -15.23 14.41 6.75
CA SER A 410 -14.18 13.64 7.40
C SER A 410 -12.96 14.50 7.77
N GLY A 411 -12.53 15.39 6.87
CA GLY A 411 -11.40 16.31 7.13
C GLY A 411 -11.60 17.15 8.40
N PRO A 412 -12.72 17.87 8.53
CA PRO A 412 -12.96 18.68 9.73
C PRO A 412 -13.43 17.91 10.98
N PHE A 413 -13.95 16.68 10.88
CA PHE A 413 -14.68 16.05 12.00
C PHE A 413 -14.34 14.58 12.30
N GLU A 414 -13.61 13.87 11.45
CA GLU A 414 -13.19 12.47 11.69
C GLU A 414 -11.91 12.41 12.52
N HIS A 415 -12.00 12.93 13.74
CA HIS A 415 -10.85 13.20 14.60
C HIS A 415 -10.15 11.95 15.16
N HIS A 416 -10.75 10.76 15.05
CA HIS A 416 -10.20 9.55 15.66
C HIS A 416 -8.80 9.20 15.12
N ILE A 417 -8.44 9.62 13.90
CA ILE A 417 -7.09 9.50 13.33
C ILE A 417 -6.00 10.03 14.28
N THR A 418 -6.32 11.05 15.07
CA THR A 418 -5.40 11.63 16.06
C THR A 418 -5.08 10.63 17.18
N ALA A 419 -6.06 9.84 17.62
CA ALA A 419 -5.83 8.73 18.55
C ALA A 419 -5.14 7.54 17.86
N ASP A 420 -5.49 7.22 16.61
CA ASP A 420 -4.91 6.10 15.87
C ASP A 420 -3.39 6.25 15.70
N VAL A 421 -2.93 7.47 15.36
CA VAL A 421 -1.49 7.81 15.28
C VAL A 421 -0.80 7.64 16.62
N ALA A 422 -1.45 8.06 17.71
CA ALA A 422 -0.91 7.94 19.06
C ALA A 422 -0.76 6.46 19.47
N ILE A 423 -1.77 5.65 19.19
CA ILE A 423 -1.77 4.20 19.44
C ILE A 423 -0.70 3.50 18.62
N ALA A 424 -0.50 3.89 17.34
CA ALA A 424 0.60 3.39 16.54
C ALA A 424 1.98 3.75 17.13
N ALA A 425 2.14 4.97 17.67
CA ALA A 425 3.36 5.39 18.37
C ALA A 425 3.60 4.56 19.64
N TRP A 426 2.56 4.30 20.43
CA TRP A 426 2.64 3.43 21.60
C TRP A 426 3.01 2.00 21.21
N ASN A 427 2.33 1.42 20.21
CA ASN A 427 2.60 0.08 19.71
C ASN A 427 4.05 -0.08 19.22
N TYR A 428 4.60 0.94 18.52
CA TYR A 428 6.01 0.93 18.14
C TYR A 428 6.93 0.77 19.34
N PHE A 429 6.69 1.55 20.40
CA PHE A 429 7.45 1.42 21.65
C PHE A 429 7.24 0.03 22.27
N CYS A 430 6.01 -0.45 22.37
CA CYS A 430 5.70 -1.77 22.90
C CYS A 430 6.51 -2.88 22.21
N VAL A 431 6.57 -2.90 20.88
CA VAL A 431 7.30 -3.93 20.13
C VAL A 431 8.82 -3.77 20.17
N THR A 432 9.33 -2.53 20.18
CA THR A 432 10.78 -2.26 20.06
C THR A 432 11.49 -2.07 21.40
N GLN A 433 10.73 -1.67 22.43
CA GLN A 433 11.17 -1.21 23.74
C GLN A 433 12.24 -0.11 23.63
N ASP A 434 12.20 0.69 22.55
CA ASP A 434 13.15 1.76 22.25
C ASP A 434 12.83 3.01 23.09
N THR A 435 13.31 3.02 24.34
CA THR A 435 13.09 4.13 25.29
C THR A 435 13.68 5.47 24.82
N PRO A 436 14.90 5.53 24.22
CA PRO A 436 15.39 6.78 23.61
C PRO A 436 14.45 7.32 22.54
N TRP A 437 13.98 6.47 21.62
CA TRP A 437 13.00 6.89 20.61
C TRP A 437 11.68 7.34 21.24
N LEU A 438 11.18 6.62 22.26
CA LEU A 438 9.97 7.03 22.97
C LEU A 438 10.16 8.43 23.56
N LYS A 439 11.28 8.69 24.23
CA LYS A 439 11.54 10.01 24.83
C LYS A 439 11.63 11.13 23.79
N GLU A 440 12.35 10.88 22.70
CA GLU A 440 12.66 11.91 21.71
C GLU A 440 11.53 12.17 20.73
N LYS A 441 10.72 11.15 20.41
CA LYS A 441 9.76 11.20 19.29
C LYS A 441 8.39 10.62 19.62
N GLY A 442 8.33 9.47 20.27
CA GLY A 442 7.05 8.82 20.60
C GLY A 442 6.21 9.58 21.62
N TYR A 443 6.84 10.06 22.70
CA TYR A 443 6.19 10.80 23.77
C TYR A 443 5.70 12.17 23.31
N PRO A 444 6.44 12.97 22.50
CA PRO A 444 5.86 14.15 21.87
C PRO A 444 4.55 13.89 21.11
N ILE A 445 4.47 12.81 20.30
CA ILE A 445 3.22 12.44 19.62
C ILE A 445 2.11 12.13 20.63
N LEU A 446 2.37 11.22 21.58
CA LEU A 446 1.40 10.80 22.59
C LEU A 446 0.90 11.97 23.44
N LYS A 447 1.82 12.83 23.89
CA LYS A 447 1.52 14.02 24.69
C LYS A 447 0.63 15.00 23.92
N GLU A 448 1.05 15.43 22.73
CA GLU A 448 0.33 16.49 22.03
C GLU A 448 -1.04 15.98 21.54
N THR A 449 -1.16 14.72 21.16
CA THR A 449 -2.47 14.15 20.81
C THR A 449 -3.37 13.95 22.04
N ALA A 450 -2.82 13.64 23.22
CA ALA A 450 -3.56 13.62 24.48
C ALA A 450 -4.05 15.04 24.88
N ASP A 451 -3.21 16.05 24.70
CA ASP A 451 -3.58 17.47 24.92
C ASP A 451 -4.71 17.92 23.99
N PHE A 452 -4.72 17.41 22.75
CA PHE A 452 -5.85 17.60 21.84
C PHE A 452 -7.14 17.04 22.43
N TRP A 453 -7.18 15.74 22.79
CA TRP A 453 -8.38 15.11 23.34
C TRP A 453 -8.88 15.78 24.63
N ALA A 454 -7.97 16.17 25.52
CA ALA A 454 -8.30 16.90 26.74
C ALA A 454 -8.92 18.29 26.48
N SER A 455 -8.57 18.92 25.37
CA SER A 455 -9.16 20.19 24.92
C SER A 455 -10.41 20.02 24.05
N ARG A 456 -10.56 18.88 23.37
CA ARG A 456 -11.66 18.57 22.44
C ARG A 456 -12.95 18.16 23.16
N VAL A 457 -12.82 17.57 24.35
CA VAL A 457 -13.96 17.10 25.14
C VAL A 457 -14.80 18.26 25.66
N GLN A 458 -16.12 18.13 25.58
CA GLN A 458 -17.06 19.05 26.20
C GLN A 458 -17.28 18.65 27.66
N ARG A 459 -17.25 19.61 28.58
CA ARG A 459 -17.43 19.37 30.01
C ARG A 459 -18.80 19.86 30.45
N ASN A 460 -19.79 19.00 30.33
CA ASN A 460 -21.20 19.29 30.57
C ASN A 460 -21.62 19.19 32.05
N GLY A 461 -20.66 19.00 32.95
CA GLY A 461 -20.84 19.01 34.40
C GLY A 461 -19.82 18.12 35.12
N PRO A 462 -19.87 18.05 36.46
CA PRO A 462 -19.04 17.13 37.23
C PRO A 462 -19.29 15.68 36.78
N GLY A 463 -18.28 15.07 36.18
CA GLY A 463 -18.29 13.69 35.69
C GLY A 463 -19.14 13.41 34.45
N HIS A 464 -19.54 14.45 33.71
CA HIS A 464 -20.32 14.31 32.48
C HIS A 464 -19.61 15.00 31.33
N TYR A 465 -18.87 14.20 30.55
CA TYR A 465 -18.01 14.68 29.47
C TYR A 465 -18.51 14.06 28.17
N ASP A 466 -18.40 14.78 27.07
CA ASP A 466 -18.93 14.33 25.79
C ASP A 466 -17.98 14.70 24.65
N ILE A 467 -17.91 13.84 23.63
CA ILE A 467 -17.26 14.16 22.35
C ILE A 467 -18.35 14.17 21.28
N ASP A 468 -18.93 15.35 21.11
CA ASP A 468 -20.05 15.58 20.18
C ASP A 468 -19.56 16.03 18.81
N ASN A 469 -20.44 15.91 17.81
CA ASN A 469 -20.20 16.33 16.42
C ASN A 469 -18.89 15.76 15.86
N VAL A 470 -18.88 14.45 15.67
CA VAL A 470 -17.81 13.72 14.99
C VAL A 470 -18.35 13.00 13.76
N VAL A 471 -17.45 12.67 12.84
CA VAL A 471 -17.66 11.60 11.87
C VAL A 471 -17.09 10.33 12.50
N ALA A 472 -17.89 9.26 12.48
CA ALA A 472 -17.51 7.96 13.00
C ALA A 472 -16.64 7.19 11.99
N ALA A 473 -15.96 6.12 12.44
CA ALA A 473 -15.27 5.24 11.50
C ALA A 473 -16.27 4.57 10.54
N ASP A 474 -17.52 4.38 10.97
CA ASP A 474 -18.65 4.33 10.04
C ASP A 474 -18.91 5.71 9.42
N GLU A 475 -18.29 5.99 8.26
CA GLU A 475 -18.48 7.27 7.56
C GLU A 475 -19.91 7.52 7.04
N TRP A 476 -20.87 6.61 7.22
CA TRP A 476 -22.30 6.93 7.03
C TRP A 476 -22.90 7.70 8.22
N ALA A 477 -22.23 7.69 9.37
CA ALA A 477 -22.60 8.38 10.59
C ALA A 477 -21.77 9.67 10.73
N GLU A 478 -22.26 10.74 10.12
CA GLU A 478 -21.70 12.09 10.21
C GLU A 478 -22.46 12.96 11.22
N ASN A 479 -21.76 13.89 11.89
CA ASN A 479 -22.35 14.79 12.89
C ASN A 479 -23.10 14.01 13.99
N VAL A 480 -22.44 12.98 14.51
CA VAL A 480 -22.95 12.15 15.60
C VAL A 480 -22.20 12.44 16.91
N ASP A 481 -22.87 12.14 18.02
CA ASP A 481 -22.36 12.42 19.36
C ASP A 481 -21.93 11.15 20.07
N ASN A 482 -20.82 11.22 20.81
CA ASN A 482 -20.28 10.13 21.61
C ASN A 482 -20.16 8.81 20.82
N ASN A 483 -19.53 8.88 19.63
CA ASN A 483 -19.18 7.68 18.89
C ASN A 483 -18.27 6.77 19.73
N ALA A 484 -18.62 5.50 19.82
CA ALA A 484 -17.98 4.54 20.71
C ALA A 484 -16.49 4.36 20.37
N PHE A 485 -16.15 4.25 19.08
CA PHE A 485 -14.77 4.08 18.66
C PHE A 485 -13.94 5.32 18.96
N THR A 486 -14.41 6.50 18.57
CA THR A 486 -13.75 7.78 18.84
C THR A 486 -13.51 7.99 20.33
N ASN A 487 -14.53 7.76 21.17
CA ASN A 487 -14.43 7.89 22.62
C ASN A 487 -13.41 6.89 23.20
N ALA A 488 -13.47 5.62 22.80
CA ALA A 488 -12.53 4.61 23.28
C ALA A 488 -11.09 4.87 22.82
N ALA A 489 -10.90 5.33 21.58
CA ALA A 489 -9.59 5.67 21.03
C ALA A 489 -8.98 6.88 21.77
N ALA A 490 -9.78 7.92 22.04
CA ALA A 490 -9.38 9.06 22.86
C ALA A 490 -8.95 8.64 24.27
N ILE A 491 -9.75 7.79 24.94
CA ILE A 491 -9.40 7.25 26.27
C ILE A 491 -8.09 6.45 26.21
N THR A 492 -7.91 5.63 25.18
CA THR A 492 -6.71 4.80 25.00
C THR A 492 -5.47 5.68 24.85
N ASN A 493 -5.53 6.69 23.98
CA ASN A 493 -4.45 7.67 23.83
C ASN A 493 -4.10 8.37 25.16
N LEU A 494 -5.10 8.92 25.86
CA LEU A 494 -4.88 9.61 27.15
C LEU A 494 -4.18 8.70 28.16
N ARG A 495 -4.56 7.42 28.22
CA ARG A 495 -3.94 6.43 29.13
C ARG A 495 -2.53 6.06 28.69
N ASP A 496 -2.29 5.86 27.40
CA ASP A 496 -0.96 5.53 26.88
C ASP A 496 0.01 6.71 27.01
N ALA A 497 -0.46 7.96 26.89
CA ALA A 497 0.33 9.15 27.19
C ALA A 497 0.77 9.21 28.66
N VAL A 498 -0.10 8.82 29.60
CA VAL A 498 0.25 8.70 31.04
C VAL A 498 1.31 7.61 31.25
N LYS A 499 1.14 6.43 30.64
CA LYS A 499 2.15 5.35 30.71
C LYS A 499 3.49 5.80 30.15
N ALA A 500 3.48 6.45 28.98
CA ALA A 500 4.69 6.94 28.32
C ALA A 500 5.39 8.01 29.17
N ALA A 501 4.65 8.95 29.76
CA ALA A 501 5.20 9.96 30.68
C ALA A 501 5.97 9.30 31.83
N ALA A 502 5.38 8.28 32.45
CA ALA A 502 6.02 7.54 33.54
C ALA A 502 7.34 6.87 33.10
N ILE A 503 7.37 6.27 31.90
CA ILE A 503 8.55 5.60 31.35
C ILE A 503 9.67 6.60 31.02
N VAL A 504 9.35 7.75 30.44
CA VAL A 504 10.36 8.75 30.04
C VAL A 504 10.76 9.70 31.19
N GLY A 505 10.13 9.56 32.35
CA GLY A 505 10.37 10.40 33.54
C GLY A 505 9.78 11.81 33.45
N ALA A 506 8.73 11.99 32.64
CA ALA A 506 7.97 13.25 32.56
C ALA A 506 6.78 13.25 33.53
N ALA A 507 6.34 14.43 33.93
CA ALA A 507 5.10 14.58 34.68
C ALA A 507 3.91 14.60 33.69
N PRO A 508 2.96 13.65 33.76
CA PRO A 508 1.76 13.69 32.93
C PRO A 508 0.85 14.85 33.36
N ASP A 509 0.07 15.41 32.43
CA ASP A 509 -0.99 16.35 32.81
C ASP A 509 -2.06 15.57 33.60
N PRO A 510 -2.38 15.97 34.86
CA PRO A 510 -3.38 15.29 35.66
C PRO A 510 -4.77 15.30 35.02
N ASP A 511 -5.06 16.28 34.16
CA ASP A 511 -6.33 16.40 33.47
C ASP A 511 -6.54 15.26 32.46
N TRP A 512 -5.48 14.64 31.92
CA TRP A 512 -5.62 13.51 31.00
C TRP A 512 -6.36 12.33 31.64
N THR A 513 -6.03 12.01 32.91
CA THR A 513 -6.71 10.93 33.64
C THR A 513 -8.15 11.31 33.96
N VAL A 514 -8.38 12.56 34.36
CA VAL A 514 -9.74 13.06 34.64
C VAL A 514 -10.62 12.99 33.39
N VAL A 515 -10.12 13.39 32.23
CA VAL A 515 -10.85 13.31 30.97
C VAL A 515 -11.13 11.84 30.61
N ALA A 516 -10.11 10.99 30.64
CA ALA A 516 -10.23 9.57 30.29
C ALA A 516 -11.27 8.83 31.15
N ASP A 517 -11.40 9.19 32.43
CA ASP A 517 -12.34 8.54 33.35
C ASP A 517 -13.80 9.01 33.20
N ASN A 518 -14.04 10.11 32.46
CA ASN A 518 -15.37 10.72 32.35
C ASN A 518 -15.97 10.70 30.93
N ILE A 519 -15.21 10.31 29.90
CA ILE A 519 -15.74 10.07 28.55
C ILE A 519 -16.63 8.80 28.56
N PRO A 520 -17.87 8.86 28.04
CA PRO A 520 -18.81 7.74 28.11
C PRO A 520 -18.57 6.69 27.02
N ILE A 521 -18.88 5.44 27.34
CA ILE A 521 -19.13 4.36 26.36
C ILE A 521 -20.56 3.89 26.56
N LEU A 522 -21.42 4.22 25.60
CA LEU A 522 -22.86 4.01 25.70
C LEU A 522 -23.23 2.56 25.38
N LYS A 523 -24.31 2.07 25.98
CA LYS A 523 -24.85 0.73 25.74
C LYS A 523 -26.35 0.76 25.54
N PHE A 524 -26.86 -0.19 24.74
CA PHE A 524 -28.28 -0.51 24.70
C PHE A 524 -28.73 -1.20 26.01
N PRO A 525 -30.05 -1.27 26.29
CA PRO A 525 -30.57 -1.93 27.49
C PRO A 525 -30.19 -3.42 27.64
N ASP A 526 -29.91 -4.11 26.53
CA ASP A 526 -29.44 -5.51 26.51
C ASP A 526 -27.91 -5.64 26.69
N GLY A 527 -27.21 -4.51 26.82
CA GLY A 527 -25.78 -4.39 27.03
C GLY A 527 -24.93 -4.47 25.76
N VAL A 528 -25.52 -4.48 24.56
CA VAL A 528 -24.76 -4.24 23.31
C VAL A 528 -24.12 -2.84 23.38
N THR A 529 -22.86 -2.71 23.00
CA THR A 529 -22.18 -1.41 22.91
C THR A 529 -22.86 -0.57 21.82
N LYS A 530 -23.24 0.66 22.14
CA LYS A 530 -23.98 1.53 21.23
C LYS A 530 -22.99 2.38 20.42
N GLU A 531 -23.10 2.36 19.10
CA GLU A 531 -22.16 3.03 18.18
C GLU A 531 -22.05 4.54 18.40
N PHE A 532 -23.17 5.23 18.61
CA PHE A 532 -23.20 6.64 18.98
C PHE A 532 -24.50 6.95 19.74
N ALA A 533 -24.60 8.12 20.37
CA ALA A 533 -25.67 8.47 21.30
C ALA A 533 -27.09 8.33 20.69
N ALA A 534 -27.27 8.74 19.43
CA ALA A 534 -28.54 8.67 18.71
C ALA A 534 -28.71 7.37 17.88
N TYR A 535 -27.82 6.38 17.98
CA TYR A 535 -27.89 5.18 17.14
C TYR A 535 -29.12 4.31 17.46
N HIS A 536 -29.82 3.83 16.44
CA HIS A 536 -31.02 2.99 16.57
C HIS A 536 -30.90 1.62 15.88
N GLY A 537 -29.71 1.27 15.38
CA GLY A 537 -29.45 -0.03 14.77
C GLY A 537 -29.46 -0.02 13.24
N GLU A 538 -29.21 1.13 12.65
CA GLU A 538 -29.05 1.38 11.22
C GLU A 538 -27.89 0.54 10.63
N PRO A 539 -27.89 0.26 9.31
CA PRO A 539 -26.73 -0.29 8.63
C PRO A 539 -25.51 0.63 8.73
N ILE A 540 -24.33 0.04 8.79
CA ILE A 540 -23.04 0.74 8.93
C ILE A 540 -22.16 0.47 7.70
N LYS A 541 -21.34 1.44 7.30
CA LYS A 541 -20.42 1.32 6.17
C LYS A 541 -19.36 0.25 6.44
N GLN A 542 -18.74 0.31 7.61
CA GLN A 542 -17.58 -0.49 7.99
C GLN A 542 -17.52 -0.72 9.50
N ALA A 543 -16.59 -1.54 9.98
CA ALA A 543 -16.45 -1.84 11.40
C ALA A 543 -16.11 -0.57 12.21
N ASP A 544 -16.93 -0.28 13.23
CA ASP A 544 -16.73 0.81 14.19
C ASP A 544 -16.66 0.26 15.62
N VAL A 545 -17.79 -0.19 16.19
CA VAL A 545 -17.84 -0.72 17.57
C VAL A 545 -16.90 -1.92 17.79
N ASN A 546 -16.72 -2.76 16.76
CA ASN A 546 -15.84 -3.91 16.87
C ASN A 546 -14.36 -3.51 17.04
N LEU A 547 -13.99 -2.28 16.66
CA LEU A 547 -12.63 -1.77 16.83
C LEU A 547 -12.25 -1.53 18.29
N LEU A 548 -13.22 -1.39 19.20
CA LEU A 548 -12.99 -1.30 20.64
C LEU A 548 -12.36 -2.59 21.20
N ALA A 549 -12.69 -3.74 20.62
CA ALA A 549 -12.11 -5.01 21.03
C ALA A 549 -10.71 -5.19 20.42
N TYR A 550 -10.55 -4.84 19.15
CA TYR A 550 -9.27 -4.86 18.46
C TYR A 550 -9.27 -3.82 17.33
N PRO A 551 -8.25 -2.95 17.23
CA PRO A 551 -6.96 -3.05 17.90
C PRO A 551 -6.85 -2.31 19.24
N LEU A 552 -7.91 -1.64 19.73
CA LEU A 552 -7.82 -0.82 20.94
C LEU A 552 -7.60 -1.62 22.23
N ASN A 553 -7.93 -2.93 22.24
CA ASN A 553 -7.94 -3.77 23.43
C ASN A 553 -8.73 -3.14 24.61
N PHE A 554 -9.72 -2.31 24.29
CA PHE A 554 -10.54 -1.58 25.27
C PHE A 554 -11.64 -2.48 25.84
N ILE A 555 -12.27 -3.31 25.00
CA ILE A 555 -13.18 -4.38 25.41
C ILE A 555 -12.45 -5.72 25.33
N THR A 556 -12.13 -6.30 26.48
CA THR A 556 -11.44 -7.59 26.58
C THR A 556 -12.35 -8.75 27.02
N ASP A 557 -13.55 -8.46 27.52
CA ASP A 557 -14.52 -9.49 27.89
C ASP A 557 -15.08 -10.20 26.65
N THR A 558 -14.74 -11.48 26.48
CA THR A 558 -15.16 -12.30 25.34
C THR A 558 -16.68 -12.37 25.18
N ALA A 559 -17.44 -12.34 26.27
CA ALA A 559 -18.90 -12.37 26.20
C ALA A 559 -19.46 -11.07 25.59
N GLN A 560 -18.94 -9.91 25.98
CA GLN A 560 -19.26 -8.62 25.37
C GLN A 560 -18.82 -8.57 23.90
N ILE A 561 -17.59 -8.98 23.57
CA ILE A 561 -17.08 -9.01 22.18
C ILE A 561 -18.03 -9.82 21.30
N ARG A 562 -18.41 -11.02 21.74
CA ARG A 562 -19.34 -11.88 20.99
C ARG A 562 -20.72 -11.23 20.83
N LYS A 563 -21.20 -10.53 21.85
CA LYS A 563 -22.49 -9.82 21.79
C LYS A 563 -22.45 -8.72 20.72
N ASP A 564 -21.40 -7.92 20.72
CA ASP A 564 -21.23 -6.83 19.75
C ASP A 564 -21.01 -7.36 18.33
N LEU A 565 -20.23 -8.44 18.16
CA LEU A 565 -20.07 -9.15 16.88
C LEU A 565 -21.41 -9.58 16.28
N LEU A 566 -22.24 -10.25 17.08
CA LEU A 566 -23.55 -10.75 16.61
C LEU A 566 -24.51 -9.62 16.24
N TYR A 567 -24.36 -8.45 16.87
CA TYR A 567 -25.18 -7.28 16.56
C TYR A 567 -24.70 -6.57 15.29
N TYR A 568 -23.39 -6.30 15.17
CA TYR A 568 -22.87 -5.44 14.10
C TYR A 568 -22.54 -6.16 12.80
N GLU A 569 -22.10 -7.43 12.83
CA GLU A 569 -21.80 -8.19 11.60
C GLU A 569 -22.92 -8.12 10.53
N PRO A 570 -24.20 -8.39 10.84
CA PRO A 570 -25.25 -8.36 9.83
C PRO A 570 -25.63 -6.96 9.34
N ARG A 571 -25.09 -5.90 9.97
CA ARG A 571 -25.37 -4.49 9.65
C ARG A 571 -24.32 -3.86 8.75
N ILE A 572 -23.18 -4.53 8.54
CA ILE A 572 -22.14 -4.05 7.64
C ILE A 572 -22.65 -4.10 6.19
N GLY A 573 -22.68 -2.92 5.56
CA GLY A 573 -23.08 -2.74 4.18
C GLY A 573 -21.97 -3.03 3.17
N ASN A 574 -22.05 -2.38 2.01
CA ASN A 574 -21.11 -2.54 0.89
C ASN A 574 -19.86 -1.66 1.03
N GLY A 575 -19.32 -1.53 2.25
CA GLY A 575 -18.11 -0.76 2.51
C GLY A 575 -16.80 -1.53 2.22
N PRO A 576 -15.66 -0.98 2.65
CA PRO A 576 -14.35 -1.52 2.36
C PRO A 576 -14.10 -2.90 2.98
N ALA A 577 -13.22 -3.66 2.34
CA ALA A 577 -12.93 -5.07 2.67
C ALA A 577 -12.42 -5.31 4.11
N MET A 578 -11.79 -4.29 4.71
CA MET A 578 -11.12 -4.33 6.01
C MET A 578 -12.03 -4.79 7.15
N SER A 579 -13.33 -4.49 7.10
CA SER A 579 -14.28 -4.84 8.16
C SER A 579 -14.32 -6.33 8.44
N TYR A 580 -14.37 -7.16 7.40
CA TYR A 580 -14.45 -8.61 7.57
C TYR A 580 -13.17 -9.21 8.14
N SER A 581 -12.03 -8.53 7.99
CA SER A 581 -10.76 -8.96 8.55
C SER A 581 -10.73 -8.82 10.09
N VAL A 582 -11.20 -7.70 10.64
CA VAL A 582 -11.30 -7.53 12.10
C VAL A 582 -12.38 -8.42 12.69
N LEU A 583 -13.52 -8.61 12.01
CA LEU A 583 -14.53 -9.57 12.47
C LEU A 583 -13.97 -11.00 12.50
N SER A 584 -13.22 -11.41 11.46
CA SER A 584 -12.55 -12.71 11.41
C SER A 584 -11.64 -12.91 12.62
N LEU A 585 -10.77 -11.94 12.89
CA LEU A 585 -9.88 -11.93 14.05
C LEU A 585 -10.64 -12.11 15.36
N LEU A 586 -11.69 -11.32 15.58
CA LEU A 586 -12.44 -11.34 16.82
C LEU A 586 -13.24 -12.64 17.02
N TYR A 587 -13.79 -13.22 15.94
CA TYR A 587 -14.42 -14.54 16.00
C TYR A 587 -13.42 -15.65 16.33
N GLU A 588 -12.21 -15.58 15.80
CA GLU A 588 -11.13 -16.52 16.13
C GLU A 588 -10.75 -16.41 17.61
N ARG A 589 -10.49 -15.19 18.10
CA ARG A 589 -10.21 -14.93 19.53
C ARG A 589 -11.37 -15.34 20.45
N SER A 590 -12.60 -15.33 19.96
CA SER A 590 -13.79 -15.78 20.68
C SER A 590 -14.06 -17.29 20.56
N GLY A 591 -13.16 -18.05 19.94
CA GLY A 591 -13.23 -19.52 19.83
C GLY A 591 -14.13 -20.06 18.71
N ASN A 592 -14.47 -19.25 17.69
CA ASN A 592 -15.29 -19.65 16.54
C ASN A 592 -14.49 -19.66 15.23
N SER A 593 -13.51 -20.55 15.14
CA SER A 593 -12.54 -20.62 14.05
C SER A 593 -13.14 -20.84 12.66
N GLU A 594 -14.26 -21.56 12.55
CA GLU A 594 -14.90 -21.78 11.25
C GLU A 594 -15.62 -20.52 10.74
N LYS A 595 -16.22 -19.73 11.64
CA LYS A 595 -16.80 -18.44 11.27
C LYS A 595 -15.71 -17.44 10.91
N ALA A 596 -14.62 -17.43 11.68
CA ALA A 596 -13.44 -16.64 11.37
C ALA A 596 -12.89 -16.97 9.98
N TYR A 597 -12.69 -18.25 9.67
CA TYR A 597 -12.22 -18.71 8.37
C TYR A 597 -13.11 -18.25 7.21
N SER A 598 -14.45 -18.34 7.37
CA SER A 598 -15.37 -17.81 6.36
C SER A 598 -15.25 -16.29 6.17
N LEU A 599 -15.05 -15.53 7.24
CA LEU A 599 -14.90 -14.08 7.18
C LEU A 599 -13.53 -13.65 6.65
N PHE A 600 -12.49 -14.43 6.91
CA PHE A 600 -11.16 -14.26 6.33
C PHE A 600 -11.22 -14.30 4.80
N HIS A 601 -11.86 -15.31 4.22
CA HIS A 601 -12.03 -15.34 2.75
C HIS A 601 -12.92 -14.20 2.23
N ARG A 602 -13.96 -13.83 2.98
CA ARG A 602 -14.81 -12.68 2.64
C ARG A 602 -14.06 -11.35 2.66
N SER A 603 -12.96 -11.23 3.41
CA SER A 603 -12.20 -9.98 3.52
C SER A 603 -11.31 -9.68 2.31
N TYR A 604 -11.20 -10.58 1.33
CA TYR A 604 -10.37 -10.31 0.15
C TYR A 604 -10.92 -10.90 -1.16
N GLN A 605 -11.53 -12.09 -1.16
CA GLN A 605 -11.92 -12.76 -2.41
C GLN A 605 -12.93 -11.97 -3.26
N PRO A 606 -13.98 -11.34 -2.69
CA PRO A 606 -14.92 -10.54 -3.49
C PRO A 606 -14.29 -9.28 -4.10
N ASN A 607 -13.11 -8.89 -3.62
CA ASN A 607 -12.38 -7.70 -4.00
C ASN A 607 -11.27 -8.00 -5.02
N GLU A 608 -11.00 -9.25 -5.33
CA GLU A 608 -9.99 -9.63 -6.32
C GLU A 608 -10.43 -9.22 -7.73
N VAL A 609 -9.59 -8.47 -8.44
CA VAL A 609 -9.82 -8.07 -9.82
C VAL A 609 -8.72 -8.59 -10.77
N PRO A 610 -9.08 -8.93 -12.03
CA PRO A 610 -8.17 -9.62 -12.95
C PRO A 610 -7.02 -8.73 -13.49
N PRO A 611 -6.02 -9.33 -14.16
CA PRO A 611 -5.78 -10.76 -14.29
C PRO A 611 -4.92 -11.32 -13.14
N PHE A 612 -4.56 -10.50 -12.15
CA PHE A 612 -3.62 -10.87 -11.08
C PHE A 612 -4.26 -11.02 -9.71
N ASN A 613 -5.58 -10.91 -9.60
CA ASN A 613 -6.31 -10.86 -8.33
C ASN A 613 -5.77 -9.74 -7.42
N VAL A 614 -5.49 -8.56 -7.99
CA VAL A 614 -5.17 -7.38 -7.17
C VAL A 614 -6.42 -7.00 -6.37
N LEU A 615 -6.23 -6.50 -5.15
CA LEU A 615 -7.36 -6.20 -4.27
C LEU A 615 -7.94 -4.83 -4.59
N ALA A 616 -9.24 -4.74 -4.88
CA ALA A 616 -9.98 -3.49 -4.88
C ALA A 616 -10.46 -3.13 -3.47
N GLU A 617 -10.84 -1.88 -3.25
CA GLU A 617 -11.37 -1.40 -1.96
C GLU A 617 -12.67 -2.10 -1.55
N THR A 618 -13.61 -2.18 -2.49
CA THR A 618 -14.93 -2.79 -2.32
C THR A 618 -15.15 -3.89 -3.34
N ALA A 619 -16.09 -4.81 -3.05
CA ALA A 619 -16.44 -5.88 -3.96
C ALA A 619 -16.99 -5.32 -5.29
N GLY A 620 -16.37 -5.68 -6.41
CA GLY A 620 -16.69 -5.12 -7.73
C GLY A 620 -16.11 -3.72 -8.00
N GLY A 621 -15.26 -3.19 -7.12
CA GLY A 621 -14.51 -1.96 -7.35
C GLY A 621 -13.42 -2.12 -8.42
N THR A 622 -12.86 -0.99 -8.87
CA THR A 622 -11.90 -0.93 -10.00
C THR A 622 -10.59 -0.23 -9.65
N ASN A 623 -10.45 0.29 -8.44
CA ASN A 623 -9.24 0.98 -7.98
C ASN A 623 -8.12 -0.02 -7.68
N PRO A 624 -6.87 0.25 -8.12
CA PRO A 624 -5.78 -0.70 -8.01
C PRO A 624 -5.25 -0.84 -6.57
N TYR A 625 -4.88 -2.08 -6.23
CA TYR A 625 -4.33 -2.59 -4.97
C TYR A 625 -4.61 -1.81 -3.67
N PHE A 626 -5.69 -2.21 -2.99
CA PHE A 626 -6.09 -1.74 -1.68
C PHE A 626 -5.21 -2.35 -0.56
N ALA A 627 -4.17 -1.61 -0.18
CA ALA A 627 -3.21 -1.97 0.84
C ALA A 627 -3.83 -2.04 2.25
N THR A 628 -4.86 -1.26 2.54
CA THR A 628 -5.61 -1.31 3.80
C THR A 628 -6.26 -2.68 4.01
N GLY A 629 -6.92 -3.21 2.97
CA GLY A 629 -7.52 -4.56 3.01
C GLY A 629 -6.46 -5.64 3.18
N ALA A 630 -5.32 -5.50 2.52
CA ALA A 630 -4.16 -6.39 2.71
C ALA A 630 -3.64 -6.34 4.15
N GLY A 631 -3.51 -5.15 4.75
CA GLY A 631 -3.11 -4.97 6.15
C GLY A 631 -4.07 -5.63 7.13
N GLY A 632 -5.38 -5.39 6.98
CA GLY A 632 -6.40 -6.03 7.79
C GLY A 632 -6.39 -7.56 7.65
N MET A 633 -6.27 -8.07 6.42
CA MET A 633 -6.15 -9.52 6.16
C MET A 633 -4.94 -10.12 6.89
N LEU A 634 -3.79 -9.45 6.90
CA LEU A 634 -2.62 -9.92 7.63
C LEU A 634 -2.83 -9.90 9.14
N GLN A 635 -3.53 -8.89 9.68
CA GLN A 635 -3.89 -8.86 11.09
C GLN A 635 -4.81 -10.03 11.48
N ALA A 636 -5.76 -10.40 10.62
CA ALA A 636 -6.58 -11.60 10.85
C ALA A 636 -5.73 -12.88 10.98
N VAL A 637 -4.63 -12.98 10.22
CA VAL A 637 -3.71 -14.12 10.30
C VAL A 637 -2.76 -14.02 11.48
N LEU A 638 -2.11 -12.88 11.70
CA LEU A 638 -1.13 -12.68 12.78
C LEU A 638 -1.81 -12.68 14.15
N ASN A 639 -2.82 -11.82 14.31
CA ASN A 639 -3.41 -11.49 15.61
C ASN A 639 -4.68 -12.28 15.90
N GLY A 640 -5.33 -12.84 14.87
CA GLY A 640 -6.42 -13.82 14.98
C GLY A 640 -5.88 -15.24 15.07
N PHE A 641 -5.64 -15.88 13.91
CA PHE A 641 -5.25 -17.30 13.83
C PHE A 641 -3.88 -17.61 14.44
N GLY A 642 -2.94 -16.67 14.39
CA GLY A 642 -1.62 -16.75 15.02
C GLY A 642 -1.63 -16.41 16.51
N GLY A 643 -2.68 -15.71 16.96
CA GLY A 643 -2.87 -15.29 18.35
C GLY A 643 -1.82 -14.28 18.83
N LEU A 644 -1.11 -13.58 17.94
CA LEU A 644 -0.12 -12.58 18.34
C LEU A 644 -0.82 -11.33 18.89
N GLU A 645 -0.27 -10.77 19.96
CA GLU A 645 -0.79 -9.58 20.60
C GLU A 645 0.35 -8.65 21.02
N ILE A 646 0.23 -7.38 20.62
CA ILE A 646 1.11 -6.32 21.11
C ILE A 646 0.62 -5.92 22.50
N THR A 647 1.50 -6.02 23.48
CA THR A 647 1.28 -5.64 24.88
C THR A 647 2.32 -4.58 25.29
N ASP A 648 2.12 -3.93 26.43
CA ASP A 648 3.09 -2.98 27.01
C ASP A 648 4.50 -3.60 27.21
N HIS A 649 4.61 -4.94 27.22
CA HIS A 649 5.85 -5.69 27.41
C HIS A 649 6.41 -6.32 26.12
N GLY A 650 5.80 -6.06 24.96
CA GLY A 650 6.18 -6.65 23.68
C GLY A 650 5.12 -7.58 23.10
N ILE A 651 5.54 -8.45 22.19
CA ILE A 651 4.63 -9.36 21.48
C ILE A 651 4.46 -10.65 22.30
N GLU A 652 3.23 -10.93 22.70
CA GLU A 652 2.82 -12.16 23.36
C GLU A 652 1.97 -13.02 22.42
N GLN A 653 1.83 -14.31 22.74
CA GLN A 653 0.99 -15.24 21.98
C GLN A 653 -0.14 -15.78 22.86
N LEU A 654 -1.37 -15.53 22.43
CA LEU A 654 -2.58 -16.15 22.94
C LEU A 654 -2.62 -17.65 22.57
N LYS A 655 -3.69 -18.36 22.93
CA LYS A 655 -3.89 -19.77 22.56
C LYS A 655 -4.95 -19.88 21.44
N PRO A 656 -4.59 -19.60 20.16
CA PRO A 656 -5.53 -19.67 19.05
C PRO A 656 -5.82 -21.13 18.66
N LYS A 657 -6.84 -21.32 17.81
CA LYS A 657 -7.19 -22.63 17.26
C LYS A 657 -7.38 -22.54 15.75
N LEU A 658 -6.62 -23.33 15.01
CA LEU A 658 -6.73 -23.29 13.55
C LEU A 658 -8.10 -23.81 13.05
N PRO A 659 -8.62 -23.22 11.95
CA PRO A 659 -9.79 -23.77 11.26
C PRO A 659 -9.47 -25.14 10.67
N LYS A 660 -10.50 -25.93 10.37
CA LYS A 660 -10.33 -27.31 9.85
C LYS A 660 -9.46 -27.39 8.60
N ALA A 661 -9.50 -26.37 7.74
CA ALA A 661 -8.74 -26.32 6.50
C ALA A 661 -7.23 -26.18 6.70
N TRP A 662 -6.79 -25.60 7.83
CA TRP A 662 -5.38 -25.33 8.09
C TRP A 662 -4.81 -26.38 9.04
N ASN A 663 -3.71 -27.01 8.64
CA ASN A 663 -3.00 -28.02 9.43
C ASN A 663 -1.99 -27.37 10.37
N GLN A 664 -1.30 -26.34 9.90
CA GLN A 664 -0.28 -25.60 10.63
C GLN A 664 -0.21 -24.16 10.10
N LEU A 665 0.03 -23.21 11.02
CA LEU A 665 0.38 -21.84 10.72
C LEU A 665 1.76 -21.56 11.36
N THR A 666 2.72 -21.14 10.55
CA THR A 666 4.06 -20.75 11.01
C THR A 666 4.31 -19.29 10.67
N ILE A 667 4.68 -18.48 11.66
CA ILE A 667 5.00 -17.06 11.51
C ILE A 667 6.46 -16.87 11.94
N THR A 668 7.34 -16.48 11.04
CA THR A 668 8.78 -16.31 11.32
C THR A 668 9.16 -14.83 11.39
N GLY A 669 10.28 -14.55 12.05
CA GLY A 669 10.90 -13.21 12.03
C GLY A 669 10.17 -12.12 12.81
N VAL A 670 9.31 -12.51 13.76
CA VAL A 670 8.46 -11.60 14.53
C VAL A 670 9.26 -10.81 15.58
N GLY A 671 9.00 -9.51 15.64
CA GLY A 671 9.60 -8.56 16.57
C GLY A 671 11.10 -8.35 16.37
N LYS A 672 11.73 -7.68 17.34
CA LYS A 672 13.18 -7.42 17.37
C LYS A 672 14.01 -8.70 17.50
N GLU A 673 13.48 -9.69 18.24
CA GLU A 673 14.15 -10.96 18.52
C GLU A 673 14.00 -11.99 17.39
N LYS A 674 13.23 -11.66 16.33
CA LYS A 674 13.00 -12.54 15.17
C LYS A 674 12.46 -13.91 15.56
N LYS A 675 11.50 -13.92 16.49
CA LYS A 675 10.87 -15.14 17.00
C LYS A 675 10.07 -15.85 15.90
N THR A 676 9.94 -17.16 16.08
CA THR A 676 9.05 -18.00 15.26
C THR A 676 7.92 -18.52 16.13
N TYR A 677 6.70 -18.37 15.66
CA TYR A 677 5.48 -18.87 16.29
C TYR A 677 4.87 -19.94 15.41
N VAL A 678 4.43 -21.04 16.04
CA VAL A 678 3.81 -22.17 15.34
C VAL A 678 2.52 -22.52 16.04
N VAL A 679 1.41 -22.49 15.29
CA VAL A 679 0.11 -22.98 15.73
C VAL A 679 -0.17 -24.27 14.97
N ARG A 680 -0.55 -25.32 15.71
CA ARG A 680 -0.92 -26.62 15.15
C ARG A 680 -2.36 -26.94 15.49
N LYS A 681 -3.00 -27.67 14.58
CA LYS A 681 -4.37 -28.14 14.72
C LYS A 681 -4.57 -29.10 15.89
#